data_AF-A0AAW0DWG0-F1
#
_entry.id   AF-A0AAW0DWG0-F1
#
_cell.length_a   1.000
_cell.length_b   1.000
_cell.length_c   1.000
_cell.angle_alpha   90.00
_cell.angle_beta   90.00
_cell.angle_gamma   90.00
#
_symmetry.space_group_name_H-M   'P 1'
#
loop_
_entity.id
_entity.type
_entity.pdbx_description
1 polymer ?
#
loop_
_entity_poly.entity_id
_entity_poly.type
_entity_poly.pdbx_seq_one_letter_code
_entity_poly.pdbx_strand_id
1 'polypeptide(L)'
;MPAKYSHVKKMSAAGALKKSPNGKNSHQSRSPNPHADRGISQAMTAVSQLERAIARLLLLRYEQDIARLFSTRLYSIALVHLPTFVMRCAALAGPGWVAYNADADEIKDFFRAAISMDMRQAGERVATKSVLWSYTALRHFALSNNITICKKRGLHSMRLLPHYDALKTHLDTLEALPPAAFAKPPHLGSLQEGQDALEEACDLKYASSRSADWGPDWHAKVRLGYEKLSQTLWRVAREFDVRGYGMVLREKLTTKWCDCGCSTDHLGEVCERTVREDEEESGVRLGKQREWDGRGSGIYGWETEEEEDIWEIGLDFGGMDPEELEEGAENEMTIGELMEWRFIRAEREKEEGNVAFRKGDYPEAVKHYEAAHQIEPELPHYQLNLAAAYLKLSSWMEAEAACTKALAQHRSGKGYFRRARARKMLGRNDEAIRGTFSTLYLRAVLKLQPTNAEAIQELLTLLPPSPTSSATTFASSTSSSSNTGADASKSRQELLHERLGIGKPKLPKPLPFPRTRADDRKLRIVIVPAPAPGDSAQVCHHHHGHGHQHTTHSHSHGHACNGHHHHHHHHDGSSSSKGKGKGTSNAAEMGIAAATRREKEQALEAEMLKMLEAMRLDTGAAGGAFSVMLPSWDRYVVKRAESCVRNSLLDFMATQANSVPHPTLIQVPADQQKTFPGNPQSLAPRHPSLRYDWTGAQIGNNDTSDDIKNVDLSKVHNLSGPIAVEGAEPGDCLVVDILDVTPFEKMPWGYTGIFELTNGGGLFAREFDSKAAKAIWDLQGIYATSRHIPGVRFAGVSHPGLIGTAPSAELLATWNKREGELIAQHPNAVPAVAFAPNPVGAYVGQELDPSLKQKIAEEGARTIPGREHGGNCDIKNLSKGSRCYFPVFVKGANLSVGDLHFSQGDGELSFCGAIEMAGIITFSTSIIKDGIEKFALKQPIFLPSPIDPLYSAKVIFEGISVDYHGDGKQYNMDATVAYKQAALNAIAYLTRIGYNLLLSAAPIESHVGALVDSPNACVTLAIPTGIFTHDILPKPEGFTKQDFGQCAIRSDGIV
;
A
#
# COMPACT_ATOMS: atom_id res chain seq x y z
N MET A 1 -13.77 9.40 -6.01
CA MET A 1 -14.81 9.05 -5.00
C MET A 1 -14.38 7.80 -4.22
N PRO A 2 -13.49 7.96 -3.22
CA PRO A 2 -12.90 6.87 -2.42
C PRO A 2 -13.88 6.01 -1.62
N ALA A 3 -13.39 4.87 -1.10
CA ALA A 3 -14.15 3.95 -0.24
C ALA A 3 -14.72 4.62 1.05
N LYS A 4 -14.05 5.66 1.58
CA LYS A 4 -14.50 6.42 2.76
C LYS A 4 -15.87 7.13 2.63
N TYR A 5 -16.56 7.02 1.48
CA TYR A 5 -17.84 7.69 1.20
C TYR A 5 -18.98 6.77 0.75
N SER A 6 -18.87 5.44 0.90
CA SER A 6 -19.96 4.49 0.56
C SER A 6 -20.98 4.22 1.68
N HIS A 7 -20.77 4.73 2.90
CA HIS A 7 -21.55 4.35 4.08
C HIS A 7 -22.69 5.31 4.43
N VAL A 8 -23.73 5.36 3.59
CA VAL A 8 -25.06 5.85 4.00
C VAL A 8 -26.03 4.67 4.07
N LYS A 9 -26.40 4.26 5.29
CA LYS A 9 -27.37 3.16 5.49
C LYS A 9 -28.74 3.54 4.90
N LYS A 10 -29.31 2.68 4.06
CA LYS A 10 -30.74 2.72 3.74
C LYS A 10 -31.55 2.59 5.04
N MET A 11 -32.34 3.58 5.39
CA MET A 11 -33.41 3.40 6.38
C MET A 11 -34.62 2.76 5.70
N SER A 12 -34.96 1.53 6.10
CA SER A 12 -36.22 0.88 5.74
C SER A 12 -37.36 1.43 6.61
N ALA A 13 -38.41 1.93 5.98
CA ALA A 13 -39.54 2.55 6.67
C ALA A 13 -40.60 1.52 7.11
N ALA A 14 -40.33 0.77 8.18
CA ALA A 14 -41.32 -0.01 8.92
C ALA A 14 -40.80 -0.34 10.34
N GLY A 15 -41.54 -0.11 11.44
CA GLY A 15 -42.80 0.62 11.56
C GLY A 15 -43.21 0.74 13.05
N ALA A 16 -43.57 1.94 13.50
CA ALA A 16 -43.90 2.19 14.91
C ALA A 16 -45.41 2.34 15.14
N LEU A 17 -46.05 1.29 15.68
CA LEU A 17 -47.46 1.31 16.10
C LEU A 17 -47.68 0.52 17.40
N LYS A 18 -47.64 1.21 18.54
CA LYS A 18 -48.38 0.83 19.77
C LYS A 18 -49.28 2.01 20.15
N LYS A 19 -50.54 1.72 20.49
CA LYS A 19 -51.58 2.72 20.80
C LYS A 19 -51.50 3.16 22.26
N SER A 20 -51.96 4.39 22.54
CA SER A 20 -52.57 4.75 23.82
C SER A 20 -53.82 5.61 23.54
N PRO A 21 -54.93 5.50 24.31
CA PRO A 21 -56.23 6.02 23.88
C PRO A 21 -56.66 7.34 24.58
N ASN A 22 -57.21 8.30 23.82
CA ASN A 22 -58.46 9.01 24.15
C ASN A 22 -58.88 10.05 23.09
N GLY A 23 -60.19 10.38 23.05
CA GLY A 23 -60.67 11.73 22.69
C GLY A 23 -60.94 12.09 21.21
N LYS A 24 -62.13 11.72 20.69
CA LYS A 24 -63.10 12.58 19.95
C LYS A 24 -62.55 13.89 19.31
N ASN A 25 -62.67 14.19 18.01
CA ASN A 25 -63.86 14.12 17.14
C ASN A 25 -63.53 14.34 15.62
N SER A 26 -64.54 14.09 14.76
CA SER A 26 -64.76 14.49 13.34
C SER A 26 -63.78 15.48 12.66
N HIS A 27 -63.38 15.33 11.38
CA HIS A 27 -64.19 15.05 10.17
C HIS A 27 -63.40 14.30 9.05
N GLN A 28 -64.08 13.95 7.96
CA GLN A 28 -63.51 13.27 6.78
C GLN A 28 -62.64 14.18 5.89
N SER A 29 -61.52 13.64 5.39
CA SER A 29 -60.86 14.07 4.15
C SER A 29 -60.27 12.84 3.44
N ARG A 30 -60.19 12.86 2.11
CA ARG A 30 -59.67 11.74 1.31
C ARG A 30 -58.15 11.67 1.37
N SER A 31 -57.59 10.46 1.38
CA SER A 31 -56.19 10.23 1.03
C SER A 31 -55.95 10.59 -0.45
N PRO A 32 -54.88 11.33 -0.80
CA PRO A 32 -54.52 11.59 -2.19
C PRO A 32 -54.11 10.30 -2.92
N ASN A 33 -54.56 10.13 -4.16
CA ASN A 33 -54.06 9.10 -5.05
C ASN A 33 -52.75 9.60 -5.70
N PRO A 34 -51.60 8.91 -5.54
CA PRO A 34 -50.29 9.41 -6.00
C PRO A 34 -50.14 9.57 -7.52
N HIS A 35 -51.13 9.16 -8.32
CA HIS A 35 -51.14 9.36 -9.78
C HIS A 35 -51.98 10.57 -10.25
N ALA A 36 -52.45 11.44 -9.36
CA ALA A 36 -53.24 12.63 -9.71
C ALA A 36 -52.42 13.93 -9.82
N ASP A 37 -51.31 14.07 -9.10
CA ASP A 37 -50.61 15.35 -8.94
C ASP A 37 -49.53 15.62 -10.00
N ARG A 38 -49.96 16.26 -11.11
CA ARG A 38 -49.04 16.71 -12.17
C ARG A 38 -47.98 17.71 -11.66
N GLY A 39 -48.32 18.56 -10.69
CA GLY A 39 -47.39 19.58 -10.17
C GLY A 39 -46.19 18.97 -9.43
N ILE A 40 -46.42 17.95 -8.60
CA ILE A 40 -45.34 17.24 -7.89
C ILE A 40 -44.45 16.50 -8.89
N SER A 41 -45.04 15.81 -9.87
CA SER A 41 -44.29 15.14 -10.93
C SER A 41 -43.43 16.12 -11.76
N GLN A 42 -43.98 17.29 -12.13
CA GLN A 42 -43.23 18.32 -12.86
C GLN A 42 -42.06 18.88 -12.04
N ALA A 43 -42.26 19.16 -10.75
CA ALA A 43 -41.18 19.62 -9.87
C ALA A 43 -40.02 18.61 -9.82
N MET A 44 -40.31 17.31 -9.65
CA MET A 44 -39.29 16.25 -9.66
C MET A 44 -38.56 16.18 -11.01
N THR A 45 -39.25 16.34 -12.14
CA THR A 45 -38.59 16.37 -13.47
C THR A 45 -37.68 17.58 -13.67
N ALA A 46 -38.02 18.75 -13.12
CA ALA A 46 -37.19 19.95 -13.21
C ALA A 46 -35.90 19.81 -12.36
N VAL A 47 -36.02 19.29 -11.14
CA VAL A 47 -34.85 18.97 -10.29
C VAL A 47 -33.97 17.93 -10.98
N SER A 48 -34.55 16.90 -11.62
CA SER A 48 -33.81 15.89 -12.39
C SER A 48 -33.05 16.46 -13.62
N GLN A 49 -33.51 17.58 -14.20
CA GLN A 49 -32.80 18.27 -15.29
C GLN A 49 -31.63 19.13 -14.77
N LEU A 50 -31.84 19.82 -13.64
CA LEU A 50 -30.80 20.55 -12.92
C LEU A 50 -29.67 19.63 -12.45
N GLU A 51 -30.04 18.53 -11.81
CA GLU A 51 -29.13 17.49 -11.30
C GLU A 51 -28.26 16.90 -12.41
N ARG A 52 -28.85 16.59 -13.58
CA ARG A 52 -28.10 16.15 -14.77
C ARG A 52 -27.17 17.23 -15.34
N ALA A 53 -27.53 18.51 -15.27
CA ALA A 53 -26.64 19.60 -15.67
C ALA A 53 -25.44 19.73 -14.71
N ILE A 54 -25.66 19.59 -13.39
CA ILE A 54 -24.60 19.59 -12.37
C ILE A 54 -23.65 18.40 -12.58
N ALA A 55 -24.17 17.19 -12.79
CA ALA A 55 -23.36 16.01 -13.11
C ALA A 55 -22.53 16.19 -14.40
N ARG A 56 -23.08 16.88 -15.40
CA ARG A 56 -22.37 17.18 -16.67
C ARG A 56 -21.27 18.24 -16.48
N LEU A 57 -21.54 19.30 -15.70
CA LEU A 57 -20.53 20.30 -15.31
C LEU A 57 -19.34 19.67 -14.58
N LEU A 58 -19.61 18.79 -13.61
CA LEU A 58 -18.60 18.02 -12.86
C LEU A 58 -17.70 17.20 -13.80
N LEU A 59 -18.26 16.54 -14.81
CA LEU A 59 -17.49 15.77 -15.79
C LEU A 59 -16.60 16.63 -16.67
N LEU A 60 -17.10 17.78 -17.16
CA LEU A 60 -16.34 18.67 -18.03
C LEU A 60 -15.19 19.36 -17.28
N ARG A 61 -15.43 19.76 -16.02
CA ARG A 61 -14.37 20.27 -15.13
C ARG A 61 -13.31 19.20 -14.85
N TYR A 62 -13.70 17.97 -14.53
CA TYR A 62 -12.76 16.87 -14.35
C TYR A 62 -11.88 16.62 -15.59
N GLU A 63 -12.48 16.61 -16.79
CA GLU A 63 -11.74 16.45 -18.05
C GLU A 63 -10.74 17.59 -18.29
N GLN A 64 -11.07 18.83 -17.90
CA GLN A 64 -10.13 19.96 -17.96
C GLN A 64 -9.03 19.87 -16.89
N ASP A 65 -9.37 19.54 -15.65
CA ASP A 65 -8.45 19.44 -14.53
C ASP A 65 -7.38 18.37 -14.77
N ILE A 66 -7.75 17.16 -15.20
CA ILE A 66 -6.77 16.09 -15.42
C ILE A 66 -5.86 16.39 -16.61
N ALA A 67 -6.39 16.97 -17.70
CA ALA A 67 -5.58 17.37 -18.84
C ALA A 67 -4.56 18.45 -18.46
N ARG A 68 -4.94 19.40 -17.60
CA ARG A 68 -4.07 20.48 -17.09
C ARG A 68 -3.02 19.94 -16.12
N LEU A 69 -3.45 19.34 -15.01
CA LEU A 69 -2.57 18.91 -13.92
C LEU A 69 -1.58 17.82 -14.33
N PHE A 70 -2.00 16.88 -15.18
CA PHE A 70 -1.08 15.88 -15.72
C PHE A 70 -0.11 16.50 -16.74
N SER A 71 -0.51 17.55 -17.47
CA SER A 71 0.44 18.28 -18.32
C SER A 71 1.46 19.09 -17.50
N THR A 72 1.11 19.56 -16.29
CA THR A 72 2.11 20.09 -15.33
C THR A 72 3.06 18.98 -14.88
N ARG A 73 2.56 17.82 -14.43
CA ARG A 73 3.40 16.65 -14.08
C ARG A 73 4.32 16.22 -15.22
N LEU A 74 3.84 16.18 -16.47
CA LEU A 74 4.66 15.90 -17.66
C LEU A 74 5.73 16.96 -17.94
N TYR A 75 5.46 18.24 -17.64
CA TYR A 75 6.45 19.30 -17.72
C TYR A 75 7.56 19.10 -16.67
N SER A 76 7.20 18.87 -15.40
CA SER A 76 8.16 18.59 -14.33
C SER A 76 8.98 17.32 -14.63
N ILE A 77 8.35 16.27 -15.18
CA ILE A 77 9.04 15.05 -15.65
C ILE A 77 10.05 15.35 -16.76
N ALA A 78 9.67 16.18 -17.74
CA ALA A 78 10.56 16.61 -18.82
C ALA A 78 11.72 17.47 -18.30
N LEU A 79 11.49 18.29 -17.27
CA LEU A 79 12.48 19.17 -16.67
C LEU A 79 13.50 18.40 -15.81
N VAL A 80 13.03 17.51 -14.92
CA VAL A 80 13.83 16.90 -13.84
C VAL A 80 14.42 15.54 -14.24
N HIS A 81 13.59 14.59 -14.70
CA HIS A 81 14.04 13.20 -14.87
C HIS A 81 14.57 12.92 -16.29
N LEU A 82 14.02 13.59 -17.29
CA LEU A 82 14.38 13.38 -18.70
C LEU A 82 15.86 13.72 -19.02
N PRO A 83 16.53 14.70 -18.37
CA PRO A 83 17.98 14.85 -18.43
C PRO A 83 18.74 13.56 -18.09
N THR A 84 18.41 12.94 -16.95
CA THR A 84 19.05 11.70 -16.48
C THR A 84 18.83 10.55 -17.48
N PHE A 85 17.67 10.47 -18.13
CA PHE A 85 17.44 9.51 -19.22
C PHE A 85 18.36 9.73 -20.41
N VAL A 86 18.49 10.98 -20.89
CA VAL A 86 19.36 11.32 -22.03
C VAL A 86 20.82 11.02 -21.71
N MET A 87 21.29 11.40 -20.51
CA MET A 87 22.65 11.07 -20.03
C MET A 87 22.90 9.56 -19.97
N ARG A 88 21.95 8.75 -19.47
CA ARG A 88 22.08 7.27 -19.45
C ARG A 88 22.18 6.69 -20.87
N CYS A 89 21.38 7.19 -21.81
CA CYS A 89 21.45 6.76 -23.21
C CYS A 89 22.77 7.19 -23.89
N ALA A 90 23.24 8.41 -23.64
CA ALA A 90 24.52 8.90 -24.14
C ALA A 90 25.71 8.10 -23.57
N ALA A 91 25.67 7.73 -22.29
CA ALA A 91 26.68 6.88 -21.66
C ALA A 91 26.79 5.47 -22.31
N LEU A 92 25.66 4.91 -22.76
CA LEU A 92 25.59 3.55 -23.31
C LEU A 92 25.74 3.48 -24.84
N ALA A 93 25.39 4.54 -25.57
CA ALA A 93 25.39 4.55 -27.04
C ALA A 93 25.93 5.82 -27.71
N GLY A 94 26.57 6.71 -26.95
CA GLY A 94 27.18 7.93 -27.47
C GLY A 94 26.19 9.10 -27.56
N PRO A 95 26.70 10.35 -27.60
CA PRO A 95 25.89 11.55 -27.40
C PRO A 95 24.85 11.79 -28.51
N GLY A 96 25.06 11.25 -29.72
CA GLY A 96 24.12 11.37 -30.84
C GLY A 96 22.91 10.42 -30.76
N TRP A 97 22.98 9.36 -29.94
CA TRP A 97 22.06 8.23 -30.08
C TRP A 97 20.61 8.62 -29.85
N VAL A 98 20.33 9.47 -28.85
CA VAL A 98 18.97 9.95 -28.60
C VAL A 98 18.47 10.84 -29.75
N ALA A 99 19.31 11.71 -30.31
CA ALA A 99 18.92 12.55 -31.43
C ALA A 99 18.58 11.74 -32.70
N TYR A 100 19.19 10.57 -32.89
CA TYR A 100 18.84 9.61 -33.94
C TYR A 100 17.61 8.75 -33.60
N ASN A 101 17.49 8.28 -32.36
CA ASN A 101 16.56 7.21 -31.98
C ASN A 101 15.35 7.67 -31.13
N ALA A 102 15.21 8.96 -30.79
CA ALA A 102 14.05 9.50 -30.05
C ALA A 102 12.67 9.28 -30.72
N ASP A 103 12.67 8.87 -32.00
CA ASP A 103 11.47 8.48 -32.76
C ASP A 103 11.31 6.95 -32.93
N ALA A 104 12.15 6.14 -32.30
CA ALA A 104 12.03 4.68 -32.31
C ALA A 104 10.77 4.20 -31.55
N ASP A 105 10.21 3.06 -31.95
CA ASP A 105 9.02 2.52 -31.29
C ASP A 105 9.34 2.00 -29.88
N GLU A 106 10.59 1.61 -29.59
CA GLU A 106 11.07 1.26 -28.25
C GLU A 106 10.96 2.43 -27.25
N ILE A 107 11.36 3.65 -27.66
CA ILE A 107 11.21 4.86 -26.82
C ILE A 107 9.74 5.26 -26.68
N LYS A 108 8.93 5.09 -27.74
CA LYS A 108 7.49 5.39 -27.70
C LYS A 108 6.74 4.41 -26.82
N ASP A 109 7.05 3.11 -26.88
CA ASP A 109 6.44 2.10 -26.02
C ASP A 109 6.89 2.25 -24.55
N PHE A 110 8.14 2.66 -24.28
CA PHE A 110 8.56 3.10 -22.94
C PHE A 110 7.71 4.26 -22.43
N PHE A 111 7.55 5.34 -23.22
CA PHE A 111 6.69 6.46 -22.81
C PHE A 111 5.21 6.08 -22.69
N ARG A 112 4.70 5.13 -23.49
CA ARG A 112 3.32 4.63 -23.33
C ARG A 112 3.15 3.90 -22.00
N ALA A 113 4.07 3.02 -21.62
CA ALA A 113 4.02 2.32 -20.34
C ALA A 113 4.10 3.32 -19.16
N ALA A 114 5.10 4.20 -19.19
CA ALA A 114 5.30 5.29 -18.23
C ALA A 114 4.05 6.16 -18.05
N ILE A 115 3.55 6.74 -19.15
CA ILE A 115 2.41 7.67 -19.10
C ILE A 115 1.13 6.94 -18.69
N SER A 116 0.89 5.71 -19.14
CA SER A 116 -0.31 4.97 -18.78
C SER A 116 -0.35 4.59 -17.29
N MET A 117 0.81 4.38 -16.66
CA MET A 117 0.93 4.10 -15.22
C MET A 117 0.64 5.36 -14.38
N ASP A 118 1.27 6.49 -14.70
CA ASP A 118 1.07 7.77 -13.99
C ASP A 118 -0.35 8.32 -14.25
N MET A 119 -0.87 8.25 -15.48
CA MET A 119 -2.26 8.64 -15.81
C MET A 119 -3.33 7.93 -14.98
N ARG A 120 -3.10 6.66 -14.64
CA ARG A 120 -4.00 5.86 -13.81
C ARG A 120 -4.00 6.36 -12.36
N GLN A 121 -2.83 6.66 -11.79
CA GLN A 121 -2.73 7.33 -10.48
C GLN A 121 -3.36 8.73 -10.50
N ALA A 122 -3.11 9.51 -11.56
CA ALA A 122 -3.68 10.83 -11.78
C ALA A 122 -5.22 10.79 -11.85
N GLY A 123 -5.77 9.76 -12.50
CA GLY A 123 -7.19 9.51 -12.69
C GLY A 123 -7.99 9.68 -11.41
N GLU A 124 -7.62 8.95 -10.35
CA GLU A 124 -8.34 8.95 -9.07
C GLU A 124 -8.03 10.16 -8.18
N ARG A 125 -6.77 10.62 -8.16
CA ARG A 125 -6.33 11.81 -7.39
C ARG A 125 -7.08 13.05 -7.86
N VAL A 126 -7.06 13.31 -9.16
CA VAL A 126 -7.76 14.47 -9.76
C VAL A 126 -9.28 14.30 -9.66
N ALA A 127 -9.82 13.08 -9.82
CA ALA A 127 -11.27 12.86 -9.68
C ALA A 127 -11.81 13.18 -8.27
N THR A 128 -10.95 13.15 -7.25
CA THR A 128 -11.36 13.51 -5.88
C THR A 128 -11.21 15.01 -5.61
N LYS A 129 -10.09 15.64 -6.02
CA LYS A 129 -9.89 17.10 -5.88
C LYS A 129 -10.83 17.93 -6.77
N SER A 130 -11.04 17.53 -8.04
CA SER A 130 -11.93 18.22 -8.98
C SER A 130 -13.40 18.24 -8.53
N VAL A 131 -13.89 17.14 -7.95
CA VAL A 131 -15.24 17.07 -7.35
C VAL A 131 -15.36 18.02 -6.15
N LEU A 132 -14.34 18.05 -5.28
CA LEU A 132 -14.32 18.96 -4.13
C LEU A 132 -14.36 20.43 -4.59
N TRP A 133 -13.48 20.85 -5.50
CA TRP A 133 -13.45 22.21 -6.04
C TRP A 133 -14.73 22.60 -6.78
N SER A 134 -15.31 21.67 -7.56
CA SER A 134 -16.57 21.90 -8.26
C SER A 134 -17.75 22.05 -7.28
N TYR A 135 -17.74 21.31 -6.16
CA TYR A 135 -18.69 21.56 -5.07
C TYR A 135 -18.44 22.91 -4.39
N THR A 136 -17.19 23.29 -4.11
CA THR A 136 -16.84 24.62 -3.59
C THR A 136 -17.36 25.74 -4.51
N ALA A 137 -17.18 25.62 -5.83
CA ALA A 137 -17.70 26.59 -6.79
C ALA A 137 -19.25 26.66 -6.77
N LEU A 138 -19.94 25.50 -6.75
CA LEU A 138 -21.40 25.44 -6.66
C LEU A 138 -21.93 26.00 -5.32
N ARG A 139 -21.17 25.83 -4.23
CA ARG A 139 -21.43 26.35 -2.89
C ARG A 139 -21.30 27.88 -2.84
N HIS A 140 -20.26 28.46 -3.43
CA HIS A 140 -20.12 29.92 -3.54
C HIS A 140 -21.13 30.55 -4.51
N PHE A 141 -21.49 29.85 -5.58
CA PHE A 141 -22.61 30.24 -6.43
C PHE A 141 -23.95 30.28 -5.66
N ALA A 142 -24.20 29.29 -4.79
CA ALA A 142 -25.38 29.31 -3.92
C ALA A 142 -25.34 30.48 -2.92
N LEU A 143 -24.24 30.67 -2.19
CA LEU A 143 -24.09 31.75 -1.20
C LEU A 143 -24.23 33.14 -1.82
N SER A 144 -23.60 33.40 -2.97
CA SER A 144 -23.70 34.69 -3.69
C SER A 144 -25.11 34.99 -4.22
N ASN A 145 -25.92 33.95 -4.45
CA ASN A 145 -27.35 34.07 -4.79
C ASN A 145 -28.27 34.06 -3.54
N ASN A 146 -27.72 34.23 -2.33
CA ASN A 146 -28.43 34.22 -1.04
C ASN A 146 -29.12 32.88 -0.69
N ILE A 147 -28.72 31.77 -1.32
CA ILE A 147 -29.23 30.44 -1.00
C ILE A 147 -28.57 29.96 0.30
N THR A 148 -29.38 29.75 1.34
CA THR A 148 -28.89 29.20 2.62
C THR A 148 -28.49 27.72 2.47
N ILE A 149 -27.41 27.33 3.17
CA ILE A 149 -26.79 26.00 3.09
C ILE A 149 -26.94 25.28 4.43
N CYS A 150 -27.17 23.96 4.42
CA CYS A 150 -27.39 23.20 5.65
C CYS A 150 -26.07 22.85 6.33
N LYS A 151 -25.82 23.37 7.54
CA LYS A 151 -24.62 23.03 8.34
C LYS A 151 -24.38 21.53 8.61
N LYS A 152 -25.38 20.66 8.34
CA LYS A 152 -25.29 19.20 8.51
C LYS A 152 -25.40 18.39 7.20
N ARG A 153 -25.86 18.99 6.09
CA ARG A 153 -26.14 18.31 4.80
C ARG A 153 -25.61 19.01 3.56
N GLY A 154 -25.00 20.18 3.70
CA GLY A 154 -24.54 20.98 2.57
C GLY A 154 -25.67 21.56 1.73
N LEU A 155 -25.43 21.61 0.42
CA LEU A 155 -26.26 22.29 -0.58
C LEU A 155 -27.28 21.35 -1.22
N HIS A 156 -28.56 21.71 -1.12
CA HIS A 156 -29.68 20.97 -1.71
C HIS A 156 -30.05 21.50 -3.10
N SER A 157 -30.13 20.64 -4.13
CA SER A 157 -30.39 21.00 -5.54
C SER A 157 -31.68 21.76 -5.73
N MET A 158 -32.75 21.39 -5.02
CA MET A 158 -34.04 22.09 -5.08
C MET A 158 -33.93 23.60 -4.82
N ARG A 159 -32.90 24.06 -4.09
CA ARG A 159 -32.65 25.49 -3.82
C ARG A 159 -31.95 26.21 -4.97
N LEU A 160 -31.21 25.49 -5.81
CA LEU A 160 -30.56 26.01 -7.03
C LEU A 160 -31.53 26.10 -8.21
N LEU A 161 -32.73 25.50 -8.12
CA LEU A 161 -33.69 25.43 -9.23
C LEU A 161 -34.09 26.79 -9.85
N PRO A 162 -34.24 27.90 -9.08
CA PRO A 162 -34.47 29.24 -9.65
C PRO A 162 -33.30 29.79 -10.48
N HIS A 163 -32.13 29.14 -10.44
CA HIS A 163 -30.89 29.54 -11.11
C HIS A 163 -30.44 28.53 -12.17
N TYR A 164 -31.31 27.58 -12.56
CA TYR A 164 -31.01 26.54 -13.54
C TYR A 164 -30.49 27.11 -14.87
N ASP A 165 -31.10 28.17 -15.39
CA ASP A 165 -30.73 28.78 -16.68
C ASP A 165 -29.29 29.34 -16.67
N ALA A 166 -28.82 29.86 -15.52
CA ALA A 166 -27.45 30.33 -15.36
C ALA A 166 -26.45 29.16 -15.35
N LEU A 167 -26.76 28.09 -14.60
CA LEU A 167 -25.96 26.86 -14.58
C LEU A 167 -25.94 26.17 -15.95
N LYS A 168 -27.06 26.19 -16.69
CA LYS A 168 -27.15 25.67 -18.06
C LYS A 168 -26.35 26.53 -19.04
N THR A 169 -26.39 27.86 -18.94
CA THR A 169 -25.55 28.76 -19.75
C THR A 169 -24.05 28.52 -19.53
N HIS A 170 -23.62 28.28 -18.27
CA HIS A 170 -22.23 27.89 -17.99
C HIS A 170 -21.90 26.51 -18.59
N LEU A 171 -22.82 25.54 -18.49
CA LEU A 171 -22.65 24.22 -19.11
C LEU A 171 -22.49 24.30 -20.64
N ASP A 172 -23.36 25.05 -21.33
CA ASP A 172 -23.28 25.25 -22.78
C ASP A 172 -21.97 25.94 -23.20
N THR A 173 -21.44 26.82 -22.34
CA THR A 173 -20.11 27.43 -22.52
C THR A 173 -18.99 26.40 -22.42
N LEU A 174 -19.06 25.44 -21.49
CA LEU A 174 -18.06 24.36 -21.38
C LEU A 174 -18.20 23.32 -22.50
N GLU A 175 -19.41 22.99 -22.95
CA GLU A 175 -19.65 22.05 -24.06
C GLU A 175 -19.25 22.61 -25.43
N ALA A 176 -19.10 23.93 -25.56
CA ALA A 176 -18.58 24.59 -26.77
C ALA A 176 -17.04 24.61 -26.87
N LEU A 177 -16.31 24.23 -25.81
CA LEU A 177 -14.84 24.22 -25.81
C LEU A 177 -14.27 23.01 -26.57
N PRO A 178 -13.05 23.12 -27.13
CA PRO A 178 -12.34 21.97 -27.69
C PRO A 178 -12.16 20.86 -26.63
N PRO A 179 -12.25 19.56 -27.00
CA PRO A 179 -12.02 18.46 -26.07
C PRO A 179 -10.66 18.56 -25.39
N ALA A 180 -10.64 18.37 -24.07
CA ALA A 180 -9.43 18.45 -23.27
C ALA A 180 -8.38 17.43 -23.73
N ALA A 181 -7.12 17.86 -23.82
CA ALA A 181 -6.02 17.07 -24.33
C ALA A 181 -4.67 17.54 -23.75
N PHE A 182 -3.71 16.62 -23.62
CA PHE A 182 -2.41 16.92 -23.01
C PHE A 182 -1.56 17.86 -23.87
N ALA A 183 -1.25 19.03 -23.32
CA ALA A 183 -0.47 20.08 -23.93
C ALA A 183 0.23 20.87 -22.83
N LYS A 184 1.49 21.25 -23.06
CA LYS A 184 2.28 22.04 -22.12
C LYS A 184 1.50 23.33 -21.72
N PRO A 185 1.21 23.56 -20.42
CA PRO A 185 0.53 24.76 -19.96
C PRO A 185 1.24 26.06 -20.41
N PRO A 186 0.50 27.13 -20.79
CA PRO A 186 1.11 28.35 -21.33
C PRO A 186 2.03 29.09 -20.35
N HIS A 187 1.73 29.08 -19.05
CA HIS A 187 2.49 29.77 -18.01
C HIS A 187 3.82 29.10 -17.65
N LEU A 188 4.00 27.81 -17.92
CA LEU A 188 5.24 27.11 -17.55
C LEU A 188 6.41 27.53 -18.46
N GLY A 189 7.61 27.62 -17.88
CA GLY A 189 8.83 28.11 -18.55
C GLY A 189 9.33 27.24 -19.71
N SER A 190 10.44 27.64 -20.32
CA SER A 190 11.18 26.78 -21.25
C SER A 190 11.86 25.63 -20.49
N LEU A 191 11.97 24.45 -21.12
CA LEU A 191 12.79 23.33 -20.63
C LEU A 191 14.31 23.60 -20.69
N GLN A 192 14.71 24.87 -20.72
CA GLN A 192 16.10 25.31 -20.82
C GLN A 192 16.88 24.91 -19.56
N GLU A 193 16.27 25.02 -18.38
CA GLU A 193 16.93 24.72 -17.10
C GLU A 193 17.30 23.24 -16.99
N GLY A 194 16.41 22.33 -17.41
CA GLY A 194 16.70 20.90 -17.51
C GLY A 194 17.70 20.55 -18.61
N GLN A 195 17.80 21.38 -19.66
CA GLN A 195 18.83 21.25 -20.70
C GLN A 195 20.20 21.72 -20.19
N ASP A 196 20.27 22.83 -19.46
CA ASP A 196 21.49 23.38 -18.91
C ASP A 196 22.07 22.42 -17.84
N ALA A 197 21.21 21.91 -16.94
CA ALA A 197 21.58 20.87 -15.97
C ALA A 197 22.03 19.55 -16.62
N LEU A 198 21.49 19.20 -17.80
CA LEU A 198 21.95 18.04 -18.58
C LEU A 198 23.37 18.25 -19.12
N GLU A 199 23.66 19.45 -19.61
CA GLU A 199 24.98 19.80 -20.15
C GLU A 199 26.01 19.87 -19.02
N GLU A 200 25.71 20.56 -17.92
CA GLU A 200 26.57 20.65 -16.73
C GLU A 200 26.84 19.27 -16.09
N ALA A 201 25.82 18.42 -15.93
CA ALA A 201 26.02 17.05 -15.43
C ALA A 201 26.85 16.17 -16.37
N CYS A 202 26.83 16.44 -17.67
CA CYS A 202 27.72 15.78 -18.62
C CYS A 202 29.14 16.35 -18.60
N ASP A 203 29.33 17.66 -18.44
CA ASP A 203 30.65 18.28 -18.23
C ASP A 203 31.32 17.73 -16.97
N LEU A 204 30.66 17.81 -15.81
CA LEU A 204 31.18 17.28 -14.53
C LEU A 204 31.64 15.82 -14.62
N LYS A 205 30.90 15.00 -15.38
CA LYS A 205 31.13 13.56 -15.51
C LYS A 205 32.13 13.16 -16.61
N TYR A 206 32.22 13.93 -17.70
CA TYR A 206 32.95 13.54 -18.91
C TYR A 206 34.08 14.51 -19.34
N ALA A 207 34.20 15.70 -18.75
CA ALA A 207 35.35 16.58 -18.98
C ALA A 207 36.65 16.01 -18.39
N SER A 208 36.56 15.31 -17.24
CA SER A 208 37.69 14.73 -16.52
C SER A 208 38.05 13.31 -16.96
N SER A 209 37.12 12.56 -17.59
CA SER A 209 37.41 11.23 -18.15
C SER A 209 36.55 10.92 -19.39
N ARG A 210 37.16 10.29 -20.40
CA ARG A 210 36.57 9.89 -21.71
C ARG A 210 36.22 11.00 -22.72
N SER A 211 36.65 12.25 -22.55
CA SER A 211 36.42 13.33 -23.53
C SER A 211 36.90 13.02 -24.97
N ALA A 212 37.83 12.06 -25.14
CA ALA A 212 38.31 11.60 -26.45
C ALA A 212 37.25 10.88 -27.33
N ASP A 213 36.26 10.18 -26.74
CA ASP A 213 35.36 9.29 -27.49
C ASP A 213 34.10 9.99 -28.05
N TRP A 214 33.71 11.14 -27.50
CA TRP A 214 32.42 11.78 -27.80
C TRP A 214 32.49 12.85 -28.91
N GLY A 215 33.67 13.40 -29.16
CA GLY A 215 33.91 14.46 -30.14
C GLY A 215 33.49 15.87 -29.66
N PRO A 216 34.01 16.95 -30.27
CA PRO A 216 33.80 18.33 -29.79
C PRO A 216 32.37 18.86 -29.98
N ASP A 217 31.53 18.17 -30.74
CA ASP A 217 30.14 18.52 -31.03
C ASP A 217 29.12 17.84 -30.08
N TRP A 218 29.59 17.21 -28.99
CA TRP A 218 28.75 16.39 -28.11
C TRP A 218 27.62 17.18 -27.42
N HIS A 219 27.84 18.43 -26.99
CA HIS A 219 26.78 19.27 -26.41
C HIS A 219 25.60 19.41 -27.38
N ALA A 220 25.87 19.72 -28.66
CA ALA A 220 24.84 19.89 -29.68
C ALA A 220 24.09 18.57 -29.98
N LYS A 221 24.77 17.43 -29.88
CA LYS A 221 24.17 16.09 -29.99
C LYS A 221 23.23 15.77 -28.82
N VAL A 222 23.69 15.97 -27.59
CA VAL A 222 22.92 15.73 -26.35
C VAL A 222 21.71 16.66 -26.27
N ARG A 223 21.91 17.96 -26.53
CA ARG A 223 20.87 18.99 -26.61
C ARG A 223 19.75 18.64 -27.58
N LEU A 224 20.10 18.32 -28.83
CA LEU A 224 19.12 17.92 -29.85
C LEU A 224 18.45 16.57 -29.52
N GLY A 225 19.15 15.70 -28.77
CA GLY A 225 18.58 14.48 -28.19
C GLY A 225 17.47 14.80 -27.18
N TYR A 226 17.76 15.66 -26.21
CA TYR A 226 16.80 16.12 -25.19
C TYR A 226 15.58 16.83 -25.78
N GLU A 227 15.79 17.77 -26.71
CA GLU A 227 14.70 18.49 -27.39
C GLU A 227 13.76 17.52 -28.12
N LYS A 228 14.32 16.63 -28.95
CA LYS A 228 13.54 15.60 -29.67
C LYS A 228 12.82 14.64 -28.74
N LEU A 229 13.47 14.23 -27.66
CA LEU A 229 12.89 13.28 -26.70
C LEU A 229 11.71 13.92 -25.97
N SER A 230 11.82 15.19 -25.58
CA SER A 230 10.72 16.00 -25.04
C SER A 230 9.56 16.11 -26.05
N GLN A 231 9.87 16.36 -27.33
CA GLN A 231 8.85 16.37 -28.40
C GLN A 231 8.17 15.00 -28.57
N THR A 232 8.88 13.89 -28.38
CA THR A 232 8.27 12.54 -28.41
C THR A 232 7.41 12.27 -27.18
N LEU A 233 7.86 12.60 -25.96
CA LEU A 233 7.07 12.49 -24.73
C LEU A 233 5.69 13.16 -24.90
N TRP A 234 5.70 14.44 -25.30
CA TRP A 234 4.47 15.20 -25.57
C TRP A 234 3.62 14.63 -26.71
N ARG A 235 4.22 13.94 -27.69
CA ARG A 235 3.49 13.32 -28.79
C ARG A 235 2.82 12.01 -28.37
N VAL A 236 3.48 11.22 -27.52
CA VAL A 236 2.93 10.00 -26.92
C VAL A 236 1.82 10.34 -25.93
N ALA A 237 1.97 11.39 -25.11
CA ALA A 237 0.91 11.88 -24.24
C ALA A 237 -0.40 12.15 -25.01
N ARG A 238 -0.32 12.77 -26.19
CA ARG A 238 -1.49 13.04 -27.07
C ARG A 238 -2.09 11.80 -27.76
N GLU A 239 -1.56 10.59 -27.53
CA GLU A 239 -2.22 9.34 -27.94
C GLU A 239 -3.29 8.88 -26.94
N PHE A 240 -3.24 9.35 -25.69
CA PHE A 240 -4.21 9.03 -24.64
C PHE A 240 -5.45 9.93 -24.73
N ASP A 241 -6.63 9.36 -24.51
CA ASP A 241 -7.89 10.11 -24.46
C ASP A 241 -8.26 10.36 -23.00
N VAL A 242 -8.21 11.64 -22.59
CA VAL A 242 -8.54 12.14 -21.25
C VAL A 242 -9.83 11.53 -20.68
N ARG A 243 -10.82 11.28 -21.55
CA ARG A 243 -12.16 10.81 -21.15
C ARG A 243 -12.19 9.34 -20.71
N GLY A 244 -11.15 8.57 -21.06
CA GLY A 244 -11.01 7.16 -20.71
C GLY A 244 -10.58 6.92 -19.26
N TYR A 245 -10.18 7.96 -18.53
CA TYR A 245 -9.73 7.90 -17.14
C TYR A 245 -10.80 8.39 -16.17
N GLY A 246 -10.68 8.00 -14.89
CA GLY A 246 -11.66 8.34 -13.86
C GLY A 246 -12.98 7.63 -14.04
N MET A 247 -12.95 6.38 -14.54
CA MET A 247 -14.17 5.64 -14.93
C MET A 247 -15.16 5.50 -13.76
N VAL A 248 -14.66 5.32 -12.53
CA VAL A 248 -15.49 5.25 -11.30
C VAL A 248 -16.25 6.55 -11.01
N LEU A 249 -15.66 7.71 -11.32
CA LEU A 249 -16.38 8.98 -11.22
C LEU A 249 -17.43 9.09 -12.33
N ARG A 250 -17.06 8.78 -13.57
CA ARG A 250 -17.97 8.83 -14.72
C ARG A 250 -19.17 7.92 -14.55
N GLU A 251 -18.97 6.70 -14.05
CA GLU A 251 -20.04 5.76 -13.73
C GLU A 251 -20.94 6.30 -12.61
N LYS A 252 -20.38 6.76 -11.48
CA LYS A 252 -21.16 7.35 -10.38
C LYS A 252 -22.00 8.57 -10.82
N LEU A 253 -21.47 9.42 -11.70
CA LEU A 253 -22.16 10.61 -12.23
C LEU A 253 -23.17 10.32 -13.36
N THR A 254 -23.14 9.13 -14.00
CA THR A 254 -24.01 8.82 -15.16
C THR A 254 -24.99 7.67 -14.94
N THR A 255 -24.74 6.74 -14.01
CA THR A 255 -25.61 5.57 -13.75
C THR A 255 -26.18 5.52 -12.33
N LYS A 256 -25.53 6.19 -11.36
CA LYS A 256 -25.91 6.16 -9.92
C LYS A 256 -26.44 7.50 -9.39
N TRP A 257 -26.39 8.56 -10.20
CA TRP A 257 -27.08 9.82 -9.97
C TRP A 257 -28.59 9.59 -10.19
N CYS A 258 -29.45 9.84 -9.20
CA CYS A 258 -30.85 9.42 -9.31
C CYS A 258 -31.70 10.41 -10.11
N ASP A 259 -32.66 9.88 -10.88
CA ASP A 259 -33.77 10.67 -11.44
C ASP A 259 -34.65 11.35 -10.38
N CYS A 260 -34.47 10.97 -9.11
CA CYS A 260 -35.23 11.41 -7.95
C CYS A 260 -34.77 12.75 -7.33
N GLY A 261 -33.63 13.30 -7.76
CA GLY A 261 -33.19 14.64 -7.35
C GLY A 261 -32.65 14.79 -5.92
N CYS A 262 -32.00 13.76 -5.37
CA CYS A 262 -31.30 13.83 -4.07
C CYS A 262 -29.77 13.71 -4.20
N SER A 263 -29.21 13.90 -5.40
CA SER A 263 -27.80 13.57 -5.66
C SER A 263 -26.85 14.70 -5.26
N THR A 264 -27.25 15.97 -5.32
CA THR A 264 -26.51 17.03 -4.62
C THR A 264 -26.55 16.87 -3.10
N ASP A 265 -27.64 16.32 -2.53
CA ASP A 265 -27.74 16.17 -1.07
C ASP A 265 -26.67 15.18 -0.57
N HIS A 266 -26.43 14.10 -1.32
CA HIS A 266 -25.30 13.20 -1.06
C HIS A 266 -23.94 13.88 -1.30
N LEU A 267 -23.79 14.68 -2.36
CA LEU A 267 -22.57 15.46 -2.61
C LEU A 267 -22.30 16.47 -1.48
N GLY A 268 -23.34 17.08 -0.92
CA GLY A 268 -23.27 17.98 0.23
C GLY A 268 -22.93 17.26 1.53
N GLU A 269 -23.55 16.11 1.82
CA GLU A 269 -23.17 15.25 2.96
C GLU A 269 -21.70 14.76 2.85
N VAL A 270 -21.16 14.60 1.64
CA VAL A 270 -19.77 14.19 1.37
C VAL A 270 -18.77 15.36 1.45
N CYS A 271 -19.06 16.50 0.80
CA CYS A 271 -18.09 17.59 0.60
C CYS A 271 -18.24 18.78 1.57
N GLU A 272 -19.42 19.07 2.12
CA GLU A 272 -19.64 20.31 2.91
C GLU A 272 -18.72 20.41 4.13
N ARG A 273 -18.48 19.28 4.81
CA ARG A 273 -17.62 19.26 5.99
C ARG A 273 -16.20 19.70 5.64
N THR A 274 -15.57 19.03 4.67
CA THR A 274 -14.19 19.32 4.25
C THR A 274 -14.07 20.71 3.65
N VAL A 275 -14.99 21.14 2.77
CA VAL A 275 -14.93 22.51 2.21
C VAL A 275 -15.07 23.58 3.30
N ARG A 276 -15.87 23.34 4.34
CA ARG A 276 -15.98 24.28 5.47
C ARG A 276 -14.73 24.26 6.35
N GLU A 277 -14.15 23.09 6.61
CA GLU A 277 -12.91 22.94 7.39
C GLU A 277 -11.71 23.59 6.66
N ASP A 278 -11.56 23.35 5.35
CA ASP A 278 -10.57 24.01 4.49
C ASP A 278 -10.69 25.54 4.51
N GLU A 279 -11.93 26.07 4.49
CA GLU A 279 -12.22 27.52 4.55
C GLU A 279 -12.04 28.11 5.96
N GLU A 280 -12.30 27.34 7.02
CA GLU A 280 -12.12 27.72 8.43
C GLU A 280 -10.62 27.76 8.81
N GLU A 281 -9.79 26.88 8.22
CA GLU A 281 -8.34 26.78 8.48
C GLU A 281 -7.50 27.67 7.54
N SER A 282 -7.67 27.54 6.22
CA SER A 282 -6.82 28.21 5.23
C SER A 282 -7.40 29.52 4.68
N GLY A 283 -8.65 29.85 5.05
CA GLY A 283 -9.38 30.98 4.52
C GLY A 283 -9.68 30.83 3.02
N VAL A 284 -9.79 31.96 2.33
CA VAL A 284 -10.06 32.00 0.89
C VAL A 284 -8.75 32.23 0.13
N ARG A 285 -8.15 31.16 -0.42
CA ARG A 285 -6.97 31.28 -1.29
C ARG A 285 -7.21 32.34 -2.38
N LEU A 286 -6.23 33.24 -2.54
CA LEU A 286 -6.22 34.26 -3.59
C LEU A 286 -6.26 33.62 -4.99
N GLY A 287 -6.75 34.35 -6.00
CA GLY A 287 -6.97 33.83 -7.35
C GLY A 287 -8.33 33.15 -7.55
N LYS A 288 -8.69 32.15 -6.72
CA LYS A 288 -9.93 31.35 -6.87
C LYS A 288 -11.23 32.17 -6.89
N GLN A 289 -11.22 33.34 -6.25
CA GLN A 289 -12.35 34.28 -6.13
C GLN A 289 -13.00 34.70 -7.47
N ARG A 290 -12.36 34.44 -8.62
CA ARG A 290 -12.88 34.79 -9.96
C ARG A 290 -13.69 33.69 -10.66
N GLU A 291 -13.77 32.47 -10.12
CA GLU A 291 -14.74 31.46 -10.59
C GLU A 291 -16.12 31.59 -9.94
N TRP A 292 -16.23 32.41 -8.90
CA TRP A 292 -17.28 32.33 -7.88
C TRP A 292 -18.69 32.80 -8.29
N ASP A 293 -18.84 33.50 -9.42
CA ASP A 293 -20.12 34.06 -9.85
C ASP A 293 -20.86 33.21 -10.92
N GLY A 294 -20.28 32.08 -11.32
CA GLY A 294 -20.84 31.18 -12.33
C GLY A 294 -20.72 31.68 -13.78
N ARG A 295 -20.17 32.87 -14.04
CA ARG A 295 -19.97 33.43 -15.39
C ARG A 295 -18.57 33.16 -15.92
N GLY A 296 -18.20 31.87 -15.96
CA GLY A 296 -16.86 31.38 -16.30
C GLY A 296 -16.42 31.57 -17.77
N SER A 297 -16.51 32.78 -18.31
CA SER A 297 -15.96 33.14 -19.62
C SER A 297 -14.50 33.56 -19.51
N GLY A 298 -13.58 32.60 -19.67
CA GLY A 298 -12.20 32.88 -20.07
C GLY A 298 -11.25 33.48 -19.03
N ILE A 299 -11.25 32.98 -17.79
CA ILE A 299 -10.20 33.27 -16.80
C ILE A 299 -9.48 31.97 -16.42
N TYR A 300 -8.23 31.84 -16.86
CA TYR A 300 -7.28 30.83 -16.35
C TYR A 300 -6.83 31.24 -14.94
N GLY A 301 -7.71 31.10 -13.94
CA GLY A 301 -7.47 31.52 -12.55
C GLY A 301 -6.57 30.58 -11.74
N TRP A 302 -5.70 29.83 -12.42
CA TRP A 302 -5.07 28.58 -11.96
C TRP A 302 -3.67 28.44 -12.60
N GLU A 303 -2.77 29.34 -12.19
CA GLU A 303 -1.41 29.53 -12.73
C GLU A 303 -0.39 29.91 -11.61
N THR A 304 -0.48 29.30 -10.42
CA THR A 304 0.47 29.51 -9.30
C THR A 304 1.30 28.27 -9.00
N GLU A 305 2.51 28.45 -8.44
CA GLU A 305 3.38 27.33 -8.01
C GLU A 305 2.71 26.45 -6.93
N GLU A 306 1.80 27.03 -6.11
CA GLU A 306 0.98 26.35 -5.08
C GLU A 306 -0.01 25.28 -5.61
N GLU A 307 0.03 24.96 -6.90
CA GLU A 307 -0.71 23.83 -7.48
C GLU A 307 0.16 22.57 -7.63
N GLU A 308 1.48 22.69 -7.47
CA GLU A 308 2.39 21.54 -7.40
C GLU A 308 2.12 20.68 -6.14
N ASP A 309 1.54 21.26 -5.07
CA ASP A 309 0.94 20.65 -3.87
C ASP A 309 0.09 19.38 -4.14
N ILE A 310 -0.43 19.22 -5.37
CA ILE A 310 -1.24 18.05 -5.75
C ILE A 310 -0.39 16.78 -5.87
N TRP A 311 0.90 16.93 -6.16
CA TRP A 311 1.89 15.87 -6.31
C TRP A 311 2.86 15.81 -5.12
N GLU A 312 2.94 16.85 -4.29
CA GLU A 312 3.73 16.86 -3.04
C GLU A 312 3.15 16.01 -1.90
N ILE A 313 1.96 15.43 -2.06
CA ILE A 313 1.46 14.42 -1.11
C ILE A 313 2.35 13.17 -1.23
N GLY A 314 3.40 13.14 -0.42
CA GLY A 314 4.46 12.13 -0.45
C GLY A 314 3.89 10.73 -0.26
N LEU A 315 3.79 10.01 -1.38
CA LEU A 315 3.40 8.61 -1.45
C LEU A 315 4.61 7.74 -1.09
N ASP A 316 4.40 6.78 -0.20
CA ASP A 316 5.46 5.90 0.26
C ASP A 316 5.62 4.72 -0.69
N PHE A 317 6.50 4.86 -1.69
CA PHE A 317 6.76 3.84 -2.72
C PHE A 317 7.72 2.75 -2.22
N GLY A 318 7.27 2.06 -1.16
CA GLY A 318 7.79 0.79 -0.70
C GLY A 318 7.36 -0.30 -1.69
N GLY A 319 8.26 -0.67 -2.61
CA GLY A 319 7.96 -1.64 -3.66
C GLY A 319 7.65 -3.01 -3.08
N MET A 320 6.39 -3.44 -3.19
CA MET A 320 5.94 -4.79 -2.82
C MET A 320 6.50 -5.83 -3.79
N ASP A 321 6.78 -7.04 -3.29
CA ASP A 321 7.12 -8.17 -4.14
C ASP A 321 5.83 -8.88 -4.65
N PRO A 322 5.66 -9.12 -5.97
CA PRO A 322 4.50 -9.81 -6.55
C PRO A 322 4.10 -11.15 -5.94
N GLU A 323 4.97 -11.82 -5.18
CA GLU A 323 4.75 -13.19 -4.71
C GLU A 323 4.17 -13.27 -3.27
N GLU A 324 4.17 -12.18 -2.48
CA GLU A 324 3.69 -12.17 -1.08
C GLU A 324 2.18 -11.84 -0.91
N LEU A 325 1.36 -11.99 -1.96
CA LEU A 325 0.08 -11.27 -2.08
C LEU A 325 -1.12 -12.18 -2.45
N GLU A 326 -1.88 -12.61 -1.42
CA GLU A 326 -3.11 -13.41 -1.56
C GLU A 326 -4.42 -12.58 -1.62
N GLU A 327 -5.54 -13.26 -1.92
CA GLU A 327 -6.83 -12.62 -2.18
C GLU A 327 -7.57 -12.16 -0.90
N GLY A 328 -7.46 -10.86 -0.60
CA GLY A 328 -8.26 -10.24 0.47
C GLY A 328 -7.78 -8.83 0.87
N ALA A 329 -6.49 -8.55 0.71
CA ALA A 329 -5.80 -7.32 1.13
C ALA A 329 -6.30 -6.01 0.49
N GLU A 330 -7.29 -6.06 -0.41
CA GLU A 330 -7.77 -4.90 -1.17
C GLU A 330 -8.50 -3.82 -0.34
N ASN A 331 -8.80 -4.08 0.94
CA ASN A 331 -9.69 -3.24 1.74
C ASN A 331 -8.96 -2.22 2.63
N GLU A 332 -7.74 -2.52 3.09
CA GLU A 332 -7.01 -1.68 4.07
C GLU A 332 -5.64 -1.21 3.59
N MET A 333 -5.14 -1.71 2.45
CA MET A 333 -4.12 -1.00 1.67
C MET A 333 -4.56 0.45 1.42
N THR A 334 -3.63 1.40 1.53
CA THR A 334 -3.90 2.77 1.09
C THR A 334 -4.18 2.81 -0.42
N ILE A 335 -4.73 3.91 -0.91
CA ILE A 335 -5.00 4.07 -2.36
C ILE A 335 -3.70 3.95 -3.19
N GLY A 336 -2.53 4.26 -2.61
CA GLY A 336 -1.23 4.02 -3.25
C GLY A 336 -0.91 2.53 -3.36
N GLU A 337 -0.87 1.83 -2.23
CA GLU A 337 -0.54 0.39 -2.17
C GLU A 337 -1.55 -0.46 -2.95
N LEU A 338 -2.85 -0.18 -2.84
CA LEU A 338 -3.90 -0.87 -3.62
C LEU A 338 -3.70 -0.69 -5.13
N MET A 339 -3.21 0.48 -5.55
CA MET A 339 -2.86 0.71 -6.94
C MET A 339 -1.61 -0.10 -7.33
N GLU A 340 -0.54 -0.06 -6.54
CA GLU A 340 0.70 -0.79 -6.80
C GLU A 340 0.45 -2.32 -6.84
N TRP A 341 -0.27 -2.87 -5.86
CA TRP A 341 -0.73 -4.26 -5.80
C TRP A 341 -1.51 -4.70 -7.05
N ARG A 342 -2.55 -3.94 -7.44
CA ARG A 342 -3.35 -4.29 -8.64
C ARG A 342 -2.51 -4.23 -9.91
N PHE A 343 -1.59 -3.27 -10.02
CA PHE A 343 -0.66 -3.20 -11.15
C PHE A 343 0.28 -4.40 -11.18
N ILE A 344 0.93 -4.72 -10.07
CA ILE A 344 1.88 -5.83 -9.93
C ILE A 344 1.18 -7.17 -10.24
N ARG A 345 0.01 -7.42 -9.66
CA ARG A 345 -0.78 -8.64 -9.91
C ARG A 345 -1.22 -8.75 -11.38
N ALA A 346 -1.69 -7.65 -11.99
CA ALA A 346 -2.07 -7.64 -13.40
C ALA A 346 -0.88 -7.80 -14.35
N GLU A 347 0.31 -7.27 -14.01
CA GLU A 347 1.52 -7.44 -14.79
C GLU A 347 2.09 -8.87 -14.67
N ARG A 348 1.88 -9.57 -13.55
CA ARG A 348 2.20 -11.01 -13.37
C ARG A 348 1.33 -11.86 -14.30
N GLU A 349 0.01 -11.73 -14.19
CA GLU A 349 -0.97 -12.37 -15.10
C GLU A 349 -0.64 -12.08 -16.58
N LYS A 350 -0.33 -10.84 -16.94
CA LYS A 350 0.07 -10.48 -18.31
C LYS A 350 1.36 -11.19 -18.75
N GLU A 351 2.34 -11.45 -17.88
CA GLU A 351 3.55 -12.18 -18.28
C GLU A 351 3.32 -13.71 -18.36
N GLU A 352 2.48 -14.28 -17.50
CA GLU A 352 1.99 -15.67 -17.63
C GLU A 352 1.25 -15.86 -18.97
N GLY A 353 0.35 -14.92 -19.32
CA GLY A 353 -0.29 -14.85 -20.64
C GLY A 353 0.72 -14.70 -21.78
N ASN A 354 1.80 -13.92 -21.62
CA ASN A 354 2.89 -13.83 -22.60
C ASN A 354 3.67 -15.15 -22.72
N VAL A 355 3.85 -15.92 -21.64
CA VAL A 355 4.47 -17.26 -21.67
C VAL A 355 3.57 -18.24 -22.43
N ALA A 356 2.27 -18.28 -22.13
CA ALA A 356 1.29 -19.11 -22.85
C ALA A 356 1.24 -18.77 -24.35
N PHE A 357 1.13 -17.48 -24.69
CA PHE A 357 1.11 -17.00 -26.08
C PHE A 357 2.39 -17.37 -26.86
N ARG A 358 3.56 -17.36 -26.21
CA ARG A 358 4.84 -17.81 -26.80
C ARG A 358 4.91 -19.32 -27.00
N LYS A 359 4.31 -20.12 -26.10
CA LYS A 359 4.15 -21.57 -26.25
C LYS A 359 3.14 -21.96 -27.34
N GLY A 360 2.30 -21.03 -27.78
CA GLY A 360 1.19 -21.27 -28.71
C GLY A 360 -0.12 -21.67 -28.03
N ASP A 361 -0.16 -21.66 -26.69
CA ASP A 361 -1.36 -21.88 -25.91
C ASP A 361 -2.18 -20.58 -25.84
N TYR A 362 -2.99 -20.37 -26.88
CA TYR A 362 -3.83 -19.19 -27.00
C TYR A 362 -5.06 -19.19 -26.08
N PRO A 363 -5.71 -20.32 -25.73
CA PRO A 363 -6.77 -20.36 -24.71
C PRO A 363 -6.28 -19.91 -23.33
N GLU A 364 -5.15 -20.43 -22.85
CA GLU A 364 -4.65 -20.05 -21.52
C GLU A 364 -4.13 -18.60 -21.52
N ALA A 365 -3.56 -18.13 -22.64
CA ALA A 365 -3.22 -16.73 -22.82
C ALA A 365 -4.44 -15.79 -22.74
N VAL A 366 -5.61 -16.18 -23.27
CA VAL A 366 -6.86 -15.40 -23.12
C VAL A 366 -7.22 -15.26 -21.65
N LYS A 367 -7.28 -16.37 -20.89
CA LYS A 367 -7.64 -16.41 -19.47
C LYS A 367 -6.79 -15.43 -18.64
N HIS A 368 -5.47 -15.49 -18.77
CA HIS A 368 -4.56 -14.60 -18.05
C HIS A 368 -4.68 -13.13 -18.48
N TYR A 369 -4.85 -12.83 -19.79
CA TYR A 369 -5.06 -11.45 -20.24
C TYR A 369 -6.43 -10.88 -19.81
N GLU A 370 -7.44 -11.73 -19.60
CA GLU A 370 -8.72 -11.31 -18.99
C GLU A 370 -8.61 -11.09 -17.48
N ALA A 371 -7.89 -11.93 -16.75
CA ALA A 371 -7.59 -11.73 -15.33
C ALA A 371 -6.85 -10.40 -15.11
N ALA A 372 -5.77 -10.14 -15.85
CA ALA A 372 -5.03 -8.88 -15.82
C ALA A 372 -5.94 -7.64 -16.03
N HIS A 373 -6.88 -7.71 -16.98
CA HIS A 373 -7.82 -6.61 -17.23
C HIS A 373 -8.94 -6.48 -16.19
N GLN A 374 -9.35 -7.57 -15.54
CA GLN A 374 -10.35 -7.53 -14.45
C GLN A 374 -9.75 -6.88 -13.19
N ILE A 375 -8.50 -7.21 -12.88
CA ILE A 375 -7.72 -6.56 -11.81
C ILE A 375 -7.48 -5.09 -12.17
N GLU A 376 -7.11 -4.81 -13.42
CA GLU A 376 -6.66 -3.48 -13.85
C GLU A 376 -7.32 -2.99 -15.17
N PRO A 377 -8.52 -2.40 -15.09
CA PRO A 377 -9.30 -2.05 -16.28
C PRO A 377 -8.90 -0.73 -16.96
N GLU A 378 -8.15 0.16 -16.30
CA GLU A 378 -7.72 1.45 -16.88
C GLU A 378 -6.44 1.35 -17.74
N LEU A 379 -5.78 0.19 -17.80
CA LEU A 379 -4.58 -0.05 -18.62
C LEU A 379 -4.91 -0.75 -19.97
N PRO A 380 -4.68 -0.08 -21.12
CA PRO A 380 -5.18 -0.55 -22.42
C PRO A 380 -4.39 -1.73 -23.00
N HIS A 381 -3.16 -2.01 -22.54
CA HIS A 381 -2.32 -3.06 -23.13
C HIS A 381 -2.81 -4.48 -22.88
N TYR A 382 -3.49 -4.75 -21.77
CA TYR A 382 -4.13 -6.05 -21.53
C TYR A 382 -5.20 -6.35 -22.58
N GLN A 383 -6.08 -5.37 -22.86
CA GLN A 383 -7.08 -5.47 -23.93
C GLN A 383 -6.48 -5.60 -25.33
N LEU A 384 -5.34 -4.96 -25.59
CA LEU A 384 -4.60 -5.16 -26.85
C LEU A 384 -4.06 -6.59 -26.97
N ASN A 385 -3.51 -7.16 -25.90
CA ASN A 385 -2.93 -8.50 -25.90
C ASN A 385 -4.01 -9.59 -25.97
N LEU A 386 -5.10 -9.42 -25.24
CA LEU A 386 -6.33 -10.23 -25.35
C LEU A 386 -6.82 -10.29 -26.81
N ALA A 387 -6.90 -9.14 -27.50
CA ALA A 387 -7.26 -9.10 -28.91
C ALA A 387 -6.26 -9.83 -29.83
N ALA A 388 -4.98 -9.94 -29.46
CA ALA A 388 -4.00 -10.72 -30.21
C ALA A 388 -4.17 -12.24 -30.01
N ALA A 389 -4.54 -12.68 -28.81
CA ALA A 389 -4.86 -14.08 -28.53
C ALA A 389 -6.16 -14.51 -29.24
N TYR A 390 -7.22 -13.70 -29.19
CA TYR A 390 -8.46 -13.93 -29.94
C TYR A 390 -8.24 -13.98 -31.47
N LEU A 391 -7.36 -13.13 -32.03
CA LEU A 391 -6.96 -13.20 -33.44
C LEU A 391 -6.19 -14.48 -33.82
N LYS A 392 -5.62 -15.20 -32.85
CA LYS A 392 -4.99 -16.52 -33.06
C LYS A 392 -5.99 -17.67 -32.94
N LEU A 393 -6.98 -17.54 -32.06
CA LEU A 393 -8.09 -18.49 -31.87
C LEU A 393 -9.16 -18.43 -32.97
N SER A 394 -9.09 -17.44 -33.87
CA SER A 394 -10.17 -17.11 -34.83
C SER A 394 -11.46 -16.57 -34.19
N SER A 395 -11.37 -16.09 -32.94
CA SER A 395 -12.44 -15.42 -32.19
C SER A 395 -12.55 -13.95 -32.63
N TRP A 396 -13.10 -13.74 -33.83
CA TRP A 396 -13.01 -12.45 -34.52
C TRP A 396 -13.88 -11.35 -33.89
N MET A 397 -15.00 -11.68 -33.25
CA MET A 397 -15.90 -10.68 -32.66
C MET A 397 -15.34 -10.18 -31.32
N GLU A 398 -14.76 -11.11 -30.57
CA GLU A 398 -14.09 -10.95 -29.28
C GLU A 398 -12.82 -10.10 -29.46
N ALA A 399 -12.03 -10.38 -30.50
CA ALA A 399 -10.90 -9.56 -30.92
C ALA A 399 -11.29 -8.12 -31.27
N GLU A 400 -12.42 -7.91 -31.93
CA GLU A 400 -12.95 -6.56 -32.20
C GLU A 400 -13.41 -5.86 -30.91
N ALA A 401 -14.15 -6.54 -30.05
CA ALA A 401 -14.64 -5.99 -28.79
C ALA A 401 -13.48 -5.54 -27.89
N ALA A 402 -12.45 -6.40 -27.76
CA ALA A 402 -11.25 -6.10 -26.98
C ALA A 402 -10.46 -4.90 -27.53
N CYS A 403 -10.25 -4.84 -28.86
CA CYS A 403 -9.67 -3.65 -29.49
C CYS A 403 -10.52 -2.38 -29.26
N THR A 404 -11.85 -2.53 -29.18
CA THR A 404 -12.76 -1.39 -29.00
C THR A 404 -12.70 -0.82 -27.58
N LYS A 405 -12.49 -1.66 -26.56
CA LYS A 405 -12.18 -1.23 -25.19
C LYS A 405 -10.86 -0.44 -25.15
N ALA A 406 -9.77 -1.04 -25.64
CA ALA A 406 -8.45 -0.39 -25.64
C ALA A 406 -8.44 0.98 -26.35
N LEU A 407 -9.13 1.06 -27.51
CA LEU A 407 -9.20 2.29 -28.32
C LEU A 407 -10.09 3.40 -27.72
N ALA A 408 -10.80 3.15 -26.61
CA ALA A 408 -11.51 4.18 -25.85
C ALA A 408 -10.58 4.94 -24.88
N GLN A 409 -9.45 4.34 -24.47
CA GLN A 409 -8.46 4.91 -23.55
C GLN A 409 -7.21 5.41 -24.30
N HIS A 410 -6.69 4.63 -25.25
CA HIS A 410 -5.45 4.93 -25.97
C HIS A 410 -5.56 4.66 -27.48
N ARG A 411 -5.09 5.60 -28.30
CA ARG A 411 -5.21 5.58 -29.78
C ARG A 411 -4.14 4.69 -30.44
N SER A 412 -4.04 3.45 -29.95
CA SER A 412 -3.02 2.48 -30.32
C SER A 412 -3.05 2.08 -31.80
N GLY A 413 -1.92 2.27 -32.50
CA GLY A 413 -1.71 1.70 -33.84
C GLY A 413 -1.84 0.16 -33.86
N LYS A 414 -1.35 -0.51 -32.81
CA LYS A 414 -1.49 -1.97 -32.63
C LYS A 414 -2.98 -2.35 -32.50
N GLY A 415 -3.77 -1.55 -31.79
CA GLY A 415 -5.23 -1.73 -31.65
C GLY A 415 -6.00 -1.53 -32.95
N TYR A 416 -5.72 -0.45 -33.69
CA TYR A 416 -6.35 -0.20 -34.98
C TYR A 416 -6.03 -1.30 -36.01
N PHE A 417 -4.79 -1.81 -36.04
CA PHE A 417 -4.39 -2.91 -36.91
C PHE A 417 -5.11 -4.23 -36.53
N ARG A 418 -5.09 -4.59 -35.23
CA ARG A 418 -5.77 -5.79 -34.72
C ARG A 418 -7.29 -5.76 -35.00
N ARG A 419 -7.95 -4.60 -34.82
CA ARG A 419 -9.39 -4.44 -35.14
C ARG A 419 -9.68 -4.53 -36.64
N ALA A 420 -8.82 -3.99 -37.50
CA ALA A 420 -8.99 -4.09 -38.94
C ALA A 420 -8.87 -5.56 -39.42
N ARG A 421 -7.90 -6.31 -38.89
CA ARG A 421 -7.72 -7.74 -39.18
C ARG A 421 -8.94 -8.57 -38.73
N ALA A 422 -9.46 -8.31 -37.53
CA ALA A 422 -10.70 -8.93 -37.05
C ALA A 422 -11.91 -8.65 -37.97
N ARG A 423 -12.10 -7.39 -38.39
CA ARG A 423 -13.16 -6.98 -39.33
C ARG A 423 -13.04 -7.68 -40.70
N LYS A 424 -11.82 -7.80 -41.26
CA LYS A 424 -11.53 -8.55 -42.50
C LYS A 424 -11.93 -10.02 -42.38
N MET A 425 -11.57 -10.69 -41.29
CA MET A 425 -11.90 -12.11 -41.12
C MET A 425 -13.41 -12.36 -40.91
N LEU A 426 -14.15 -11.35 -40.47
CA LEU A 426 -15.63 -11.32 -40.46
C LEU A 426 -16.25 -10.84 -41.78
N GLY A 427 -15.49 -10.80 -42.88
CA GLY A 427 -15.95 -10.39 -44.22
C GLY A 427 -16.23 -8.89 -44.38
N ARG A 428 -16.13 -8.09 -43.30
CA ARG A 428 -16.43 -6.65 -43.28
C ARG A 428 -15.25 -5.82 -43.79
N ASN A 429 -14.80 -6.15 -45.00
CA ASN A 429 -13.62 -5.58 -45.65
C ASN A 429 -13.71 -4.04 -45.80
N ASP A 430 -14.87 -3.53 -46.20
CA ASP A 430 -15.11 -2.09 -46.31
C ASP A 430 -15.00 -1.37 -44.96
N GLU A 431 -15.43 -2.02 -43.87
CA GLU A 431 -15.27 -1.50 -42.52
C GLU A 431 -13.84 -1.62 -41.98
N ALA A 432 -13.03 -2.56 -42.47
CA ALA A 432 -11.60 -2.66 -42.15
C ALA A 432 -10.78 -1.55 -42.85
N ILE A 433 -11.16 -1.20 -44.09
CA ILE A 433 -10.52 -0.13 -44.89
C ILE A 433 -10.98 1.26 -44.44
N ARG A 434 -12.30 1.50 -44.44
CA ARG A 434 -12.90 2.85 -44.32
C ARG A 434 -13.36 3.17 -42.92
N GLY A 435 -13.89 2.18 -42.20
CA GLY A 435 -14.52 2.35 -40.89
C GLY A 435 -15.84 3.11 -40.93
N THR A 436 -16.67 2.88 -39.92
CA THR A 436 -17.92 3.61 -39.67
C THR A 436 -17.65 4.85 -38.81
N PHE A 437 -18.24 5.99 -39.20
CA PHE A 437 -18.14 7.31 -38.56
C PHE A 437 -16.74 7.76 -38.06
N SER A 438 -16.09 8.63 -38.84
CA SER A 438 -14.84 9.35 -38.54
C SER A 438 -13.53 8.54 -38.40
N THR A 439 -13.55 7.26 -38.05
CA THR A 439 -12.33 6.49 -37.73
C THR A 439 -11.94 5.48 -38.81
N LEU A 440 -10.95 5.81 -39.66
CA LEU A 440 -10.43 4.90 -40.69
C LEU A 440 -9.32 4.00 -40.12
N TYR A 441 -9.45 2.68 -40.06
CA TYR A 441 -8.52 1.86 -39.24
C TYR A 441 -7.14 1.65 -39.87
N LEU A 442 -7.01 0.95 -41.00
CA LEU A 442 -5.69 0.76 -41.64
C LEU A 442 -5.06 2.10 -42.05
N ARG A 443 -5.88 3.09 -42.41
CA ARG A 443 -5.44 4.46 -42.68
C ARG A 443 -5.08 5.26 -41.42
N ALA A 444 -5.57 4.93 -40.23
CA ALA A 444 -5.13 5.53 -38.96
C ALA A 444 -3.78 4.94 -38.54
N VAL A 445 -3.57 3.62 -38.69
CA VAL A 445 -2.24 3.00 -38.53
C VAL A 445 -1.24 3.72 -39.42
N LEU A 446 -1.59 3.98 -40.69
CA LEU A 446 -0.72 4.68 -41.64
C LEU A 446 -0.74 6.22 -41.54
N LYS A 447 -1.51 6.81 -40.62
CA LYS A 447 -1.36 8.20 -40.16
C LYS A 447 -0.41 8.30 -38.96
N LEU A 448 -0.41 7.30 -38.07
CA LEU A 448 0.44 7.21 -36.88
C LEU A 448 1.86 6.69 -37.22
N GLN A 449 1.94 5.69 -38.10
CA GLN A 449 3.15 5.04 -38.60
C GLN A 449 3.05 4.89 -40.14
N PRO A 450 3.32 5.94 -40.94
CA PRO A 450 3.19 5.88 -42.40
C PRO A 450 4.03 4.81 -43.10
N THR A 451 5.07 4.30 -42.43
CA THR A 451 6.01 3.27 -42.93
C THR A 451 5.68 1.85 -42.44
N ASN A 452 4.54 1.63 -41.76
CA ASN A 452 4.18 0.32 -41.21
C ASN A 452 3.93 -0.71 -42.34
N ALA A 453 4.88 -1.61 -42.55
CA ALA A 453 4.87 -2.58 -43.64
C ALA A 453 3.70 -3.58 -43.55
N GLU A 454 3.32 -4.02 -42.35
CA GLU A 454 2.21 -4.94 -42.13
C GLU A 454 0.87 -4.30 -42.51
N ALA A 455 0.63 -3.05 -42.10
CA ALA A 455 -0.58 -2.30 -42.43
C ALA A 455 -0.65 -1.94 -43.92
N ILE A 456 0.50 -1.67 -44.56
CA ILE A 456 0.60 -1.51 -46.03
C ILE A 456 0.23 -2.82 -46.73
N GLN A 457 0.82 -3.94 -46.34
CA GLN A 457 0.59 -5.25 -46.96
C GLN A 457 -0.87 -5.68 -46.78
N GLU A 458 -1.42 -5.57 -45.57
CA GLU A 458 -2.79 -5.97 -45.27
C GLU A 458 -3.81 -5.12 -46.04
N LEU A 459 -3.59 -3.80 -46.14
CA LEU A 459 -4.42 -2.90 -46.95
C LEU A 459 -4.32 -3.21 -48.46
N LEU A 460 -3.15 -3.64 -48.95
CA LEU A 460 -3.00 -4.11 -50.34
C LEU A 460 -3.75 -5.42 -50.62
N THR A 461 -3.97 -6.30 -49.63
CA THR A 461 -4.81 -7.50 -49.81
C THR A 461 -6.31 -7.20 -49.83
N LEU A 462 -6.72 -6.03 -49.33
CA LEU A 462 -8.12 -5.61 -49.18
C LEU A 462 -8.60 -4.69 -50.29
N LEU A 463 -7.69 -4.01 -50.99
CA LEU A 463 -8.02 -3.17 -52.15
C LEU A 463 -8.10 -4.03 -53.41
N PRO A 464 -9.04 -3.75 -54.34
CA PRO A 464 -9.13 -4.49 -55.60
C PRO A 464 -7.81 -4.40 -56.40
N PRO A 465 -7.45 -5.45 -57.16
CA PRO A 465 -6.27 -5.45 -58.00
C PRO A 465 -6.34 -4.32 -59.03
N SER A 466 -5.18 -3.73 -59.36
CA SER A 466 -5.10 -2.81 -60.50
C SER A 466 -5.42 -3.60 -61.78
N PRO A 467 -6.14 -3.03 -62.76
CA PRO A 467 -6.45 -3.71 -64.05
C PRO A 467 -5.21 -3.84 -64.98
N THR A 468 -4.01 -4.00 -64.41
CA THR A 468 -2.71 -3.81 -65.09
C THR A 468 -1.60 -4.73 -64.57
N SER A 469 -1.91 -5.99 -64.21
CA SER A 469 -0.86 -7.00 -63.92
C SER A 469 -1.30 -8.44 -64.22
N SER A 470 -1.30 -8.80 -65.51
CA SER A 470 -1.31 -10.19 -65.99
C SER A 470 0.10 -10.61 -66.38
N ALA A 471 0.57 -11.76 -65.85
CA ALA A 471 1.96 -12.26 -65.97
C ALA A 471 3.02 -11.33 -65.30
N THR A 472 4.26 -11.76 -65.02
CA THR A 472 4.95 -13.01 -65.39
C THR A 472 5.79 -13.54 -64.22
N THR A 473 6.03 -14.86 -64.19
CA THR A 473 7.11 -15.51 -63.42
C THR A 473 8.49 -14.97 -63.81
N PHE A 474 9.49 -14.98 -62.91
CA PHE A 474 10.87 -15.42 -63.21
C PHE A 474 11.76 -15.48 -61.96
N ALA A 475 12.99 -16.01 -62.11
CA ALA A 475 13.92 -16.40 -61.05
C ALA A 475 15.13 -15.43 -60.90
N SER A 476 16.12 -15.86 -60.11
CA SER A 476 17.29 -15.06 -59.69
C SER A 476 18.40 -14.92 -60.75
N SER A 477 18.99 -13.72 -60.86
CA SER A 477 20.43 -13.57 -61.19
C SER A 477 20.98 -12.15 -60.90
N THR A 478 22.30 -12.11 -60.75
CA THR A 478 23.24 -11.04 -60.37
C THR A 478 23.34 -9.77 -61.25
N SER A 479 23.53 -8.62 -60.56
CA SER A 479 24.56 -7.57 -60.80
C SER A 479 24.52 -6.56 -61.98
N SER A 480 25.21 -5.43 -61.73
CA SER A 480 25.71 -4.38 -62.66
C SER A 480 24.76 -3.24 -63.06
N SER A 481 25.28 -2.23 -63.78
CA SER A 481 24.90 -0.82 -63.64
C SER A 481 24.72 -0.05 -64.97
N SER A 482 23.94 1.03 -64.95
CA SER A 482 24.19 2.30 -65.66
C SER A 482 23.06 3.34 -65.44
N ASN A 483 23.37 4.62 -65.64
CA ASN A 483 22.41 5.74 -65.62
C ASN A 483 22.02 6.13 -67.05
N THR A 484 20.77 6.54 -67.29
CA THR A 484 20.34 7.82 -67.92
C THR A 484 18.84 7.80 -68.25
N GLY A 485 18.23 8.99 -68.40
CA GLY A 485 16.82 9.17 -68.77
C GLY A 485 15.97 9.72 -67.63
N ALA A 486 15.42 10.92 -67.81
CA ALA A 486 14.51 11.55 -66.87
C ALA A 486 13.04 11.22 -67.19
N ASP A 487 12.17 11.41 -66.19
CA ASP A 487 10.70 11.38 -66.27
C ASP A 487 10.02 10.00 -66.52
N ALA A 488 10.42 8.96 -65.78
CA ALA A 488 9.63 7.73 -65.65
C ALA A 488 9.80 6.95 -64.33
N SER A 489 10.10 7.61 -63.19
CA SER A 489 10.24 6.91 -61.90
C SER A 489 9.71 7.70 -60.69
N LYS A 490 8.38 7.83 -60.57
CA LYS A 490 7.77 7.85 -59.22
C LYS A 490 8.25 6.60 -58.50
N SER A 491 8.80 6.72 -57.29
CA SER A 491 9.33 5.55 -56.58
C SER A 491 8.23 4.51 -56.32
N ARG A 492 8.60 3.24 -56.21
CA ARG A 492 7.64 2.14 -55.95
C ARG A 492 6.84 2.35 -54.66
N GLN A 493 7.37 3.14 -53.71
CA GLN A 493 6.69 3.60 -52.50
C GLN A 493 5.73 4.78 -52.74
N GLU A 494 6.08 5.76 -53.59
CA GLU A 494 5.19 6.90 -53.87
C GLU A 494 3.91 6.49 -54.60
N LEU A 495 4.02 5.63 -55.63
CA LEU A 495 2.87 5.03 -56.30
C LEU A 495 2.00 4.22 -55.32
N LEU A 496 2.62 3.64 -54.29
CA LEU A 496 1.92 2.97 -53.19
C LEU A 496 1.14 3.98 -52.34
N HIS A 497 1.81 4.99 -51.79
CA HIS A 497 1.19 5.98 -50.89
C HIS A 497 0.04 6.73 -51.58
N GLU A 498 0.20 7.05 -52.87
CA GLU A 498 -0.82 7.65 -53.73
C GLU A 498 -2.04 6.73 -53.90
N ARG A 499 -1.85 5.44 -54.25
CA ARG A 499 -2.92 4.42 -54.33
C ARG A 499 -3.64 4.21 -53.00
N LEU A 500 -2.94 4.30 -51.87
CA LEU A 500 -3.51 4.10 -50.53
C LEU A 500 -4.25 5.34 -49.99
N GLY A 501 -3.98 6.53 -50.55
CA GLY A 501 -4.53 7.81 -50.07
C GLY A 501 -3.82 8.35 -48.83
N ILE A 502 -2.51 8.15 -48.75
CA ILE A 502 -1.66 8.56 -47.62
C ILE A 502 -0.84 9.78 -48.06
N GLY A 503 -0.89 10.87 -47.29
CA GLY A 503 -0.04 12.04 -47.55
C GLY A 503 1.44 11.66 -47.42
N LYS A 504 2.29 12.14 -48.34
CA LYS A 504 3.72 11.79 -48.37
C LYS A 504 4.34 11.98 -46.98
N PRO A 505 4.95 10.95 -46.36
CA PRO A 505 5.60 11.11 -45.07
C PRO A 505 6.71 12.14 -45.19
N LYS A 506 6.74 13.13 -44.29
CA LYS A 506 7.86 14.06 -44.20
C LYS A 506 9.11 13.26 -43.82
N LEU A 507 10.05 13.14 -44.74
CA LEU A 507 11.40 12.65 -44.46
C LEU A 507 11.97 13.45 -43.28
N PRO A 508 12.54 12.79 -42.24
CA PRO A 508 13.21 13.50 -41.17
C PRO A 508 14.27 14.44 -41.74
N LYS A 509 14.37 15.67 -41.21
CA LYS A 509 15.52 16.52 -41.53
C LYS A 509 16.79 15.77 -41.14
N PRO A 510 17.85 15.74 -41.97
CA PRO A 510 19.13 15.20 -41.57
C PRO A 510 19.64 15.97 -40.33
N LEU A 511 20.32 15.27 -39.43
CA LEU A 511 20.88 15.89 -38.23
C LEU A 511 22.08 16.78 -38.61
N PRO A 512 22.39 17.83 -37.82
CA PRO A 512 23.50 18.74 -38.10
C PRO A 512 24.90 18.11 -37.87
N PHE A 513 24.97 16.83 -37.50
CA PHE A 513 26.17 16.05 -37.25
C PHE A 513 26.05 14.66 -37.90
N PRO A 514 27.16 14.02 -38.31
CA PRO A 514 27.13 12.69 -38.92
C PRO A 514 26.69 11.59 -37.94
N ARG A 515 26.31 10.43 -38.47
CA ARG A 515 25.96 9.23 -37.68
C ARG A 515 27.20 8.40 -37.40
N THR A 516 27.36 7.92 -36.17
CA THR A 516 28.49 7.12 -35.70
C THR A 516 28.07 5.67 -35.46
N ARG A 517 29.06 4.77 -35.37
CA ARG A 517 28.84 3.35 -35.00
C ARG A 517 28.27 3.17 -33.59
N ALA A 518 28.31 4.19 -32.73
CA ALA A 518 27.68 4.15 -31.42
C ALA A 518 26.15 4.39 -31.53
N ASP A 519 25.74 5.31 -32.41
CA ASP A 519 24.33 5.65 -32.68
C ASP A 519 23.51 4.48 -33.27
N ASP A 520 24.20 3.44 -33.78
CA ASP A 520 23.62 2.20 -34.32
C ASP A 520 23.33 1.12 -33.26
N ARG A 521 23.73 1.30 -32.00
CA ARG A 521 23.46 0.32 -30.93
C ARG A 521 21.96 0.20 -30.67
N LYS A 522 21.46 -1.03 -30.51
CA LYS A 522 20.10 -1.27 -30.03
C LYS A 522 20.09 -1.26 -28.51
N LEU A 523 19.41 -0.27 -27.93
CA LEU A 523 19.13 -0.20 -26.50
C LEU A 523 17.76 -0.82 -26.21
N ARG A 524 17.71 -1.74 -25.25
CA ARG A 524 16.45 -2.25 -24.67
C ARG A 524 16.15 -1.44 -23.42
N ILE A 525 15.11 -0.60 -23.46
CA ILE A 525 14.67 0.19 -22.31
C ILE A 525 13.67 -0.64 -21.50
N VAL A 526 13.85 -0.73 -20.19
CA VAL A 526 12.99 -1.51 -19.29
C VAL A 526 12.74 -0.69 -18.01
N ILE A 527 11.47 -0.52 -17.65
CA ILE A 527 11.06 -0.05 -16.33
C ILE A 527 11.21 -1.24 -15.38
N VAL A 528 11.87 -1.03 -14.24
CA VAL A 528 12.02 -2.05 -13.20
C VAL A 528 11.52 -1.54 -11.85
N PRO A 529 10.98 -2.43 -10.99
CA PRO A 529 10.86 -2.16 -9.56
C PRO A 529 12.21 -1.68 -9.02
N ALA A 530 12.18 -0.62 -8.21
CA ALA A 530 13.41 0.00 -7.73
C ALA A 530 14.05 -0.87 -6.62
N PRO A 531 15.37 -1.15 -6.66
CA PRO A 531 16.03 -1.95 -5.63
C PRO A 531 15.80 -1.41 -4.21
N ALA A 532 15.89 -2.31 -3.23
CA ALA A 532 16.00 -1.92 -1.84
C ALA A 532 17.27 -1.07 -1.60
N PRO A 533 17.21 -0.04 -0.74
CA PRO A 533 18.37 0.80 -0.45
C PRO A 533 19.44 0.01 0.31
N GLY A 534 20.47 -0.44 -0.41
CA GLY A 534 21.59 -1.21 0.13
C GLY A 534 22.40 -2.01 -0.90
N ASP A 535 21.84 -2.27 -2.10
CA ASP A 535 22.41 -3.19 -3.10
C ASP A 535 23.59 -2.62 -3.94
N SER A 536 24.56 -1.96 -3.30
CA SER A 536 25.71 -1.31 -3.94
C SER A 536 26.99 -2.16 -3.93
N ALA A 537 27.31 -2.72 -5.10
CA ALA A 537 28.62 -3.17 -5.57
C ALA A 537 29.46 -4.16 -4.71
N GLN A 538 29.49 -5.42 -5.16
CA GLN A 538 30.76 -6.12 -5.37
C GLN A 538 30.93 -6.45 -6.85
N VAL A 539 32.08 -6.09 -7.42
CA VAL A 539 32.46 -6.43 -8.81
C VAL A 539 33.51 -7.52 -8.75
N CYS A 540 33.17 -8.72 -9.25
CA CYS A 540 34.10 -9.84 -9.28
C CYS A 540 35.19 -9.63 -10.34
N HIS A 541 36.35 -9.12 -9.94
CA HIS A 541 37.55 -9.15 -10.78
C HIS A 541 38.09 -10.58 -10.90
N HIS A 542 37.77 -11.26 -12.01
CA HIS A 542 38.56 -12.41 -12.43
C HIS A 542 39.97 -11.95 -12.83
N HIS A 543 40.98 -12.57 -12.22
CA HIS A 543 42.34 -12.60 -12.71
C HIS A 543 42.86 -14.04 -12.75
N HIS A 544 43.46 -14.41 -13.88
CA HIS A 544 44.15 -15.68 -14.04
C HIS A 544 45.61 -15.55 -13.60
N GLY A 545 46.12 -16.62 -12.99
CA GLY A 545 47.42 -17.15 -13.38
C GLY A 545 48.61 -16.85 -12.48
N HIS A 546 49.29 -17.93 -12.12
CA HIS A 546 50.67 -18.01 -11.62
C HIS A 546 50.96 -17.43 -10.23
N GLY A 547 51.92 -18.08 -9.58
CA GLY A 547 52.58 -17.62 -8.35
C GLY A 547 53.98 -18.22 -8.29
N HIS A 548 54.75 -17.83 -7.27
CA HIS A 548 55.98 -18.52 -6.87
C HIS A 548 56.28 -18.26 -5.39
N GLN A 549 57.21 -19.00 -4.81
CA GLN A 549 57.62 -18.85 -3.42
C GLN A 549 58.41 -17.56 -3.18
N HIS A 550 58.36 -16.99 -1.97
CA HIS A 550 59.47 -17.15 -1.01
C HIS A 550 59.15 -16.62 0.41
N THR A 551 59.98 -17.07 1.35
CA THR A 551 59.98 -16.82 2.81
C THR A 551 60.87 -15.63 3.21
N THR A 552 60.56 -14.92 4.31
CA THR A 552 61.49 -14.72 5.48
C THR A 552 60.83 -13.95 6.67
N HIS A 553 61.48 -13.98 7.83
CA HIS A 553 61.18 -13.23 9.08
C HIS A 553 61.51 -11.70 8.93
N SER A 554 61.38 -10.77 9.91
CA SER A 554 61.42 -10.85 11.38
C SER A 554 60.93 -9.57 12.12
N HIS A 555 60.71 -9.68 13.46
CA HIS A 555 61.04 -8.76 14.60
C HIS A 555 61.57 -7.31 14.37
N SER A 556 61.46 -6.34 15.31
CA SER A 556 60.68 -6.17 16.57
C SER A 556 60.92 -4.76 17.19
N HIS A 557 60.09 -4.36 18.19
CA HIS A 557 60.30 -3.23 19.14
C HIS A 557 60.32 -1.79 18.54
N GLY A 558 60.13 -0.70 19.32
CA GLY A 558 59.70 -0.56 20.72
C GLY A 558 59.91 0.86 21.31
N HIS A 559 59.53 1.05 22.58
CA HIS A 559 59.68 2.24 23.44
C HIS A 559 58.75 3.47 23.24
N ALA A 560 58.68 4.28 24.30
CA ALA A 560 57.83 5.44 24.53
C ALA A 560 58.56 6.45 25.47
N CYS A 561 58.03 7.66 25.67
CA CYS A 561 58.09 8.40 26.97
C CYS A 561 57.38 9.79 26.95
N ASN A 562 56.73 10.12 28.08
CA ASN A 562 56.56 11.43 28.78
C ASN A 562 56.76 12.75 28.00
N GLY A 563 55.94 13.82 28.14
CA GLY A 563 55.05 14.24 29.23
C GLY A 563 55.04 15.79 29.38
N HIS A 564 54.51 16.31 30.51
CA HIS A 564 54.53 17.70 31.03
C HIS A 564 53.49 18.76 30.54
N HIS A 565 52.68 19.24 31.51
CA HIS A 565 52.37 20.63 31.93
C HIS A 565 52.00 21.75 30.91
N HIS A 566 51.23 22.83 31.23
CA HIS A 566 51.01 23.53 32.51
C HIS A 566 49.61 24.22 32.65
N HIS A 567 49.42 25.01 33.73
CA HIS A 567 48.17 25.65 34.21
C HIS A 567 47.69 26.90 33.44
N HIS A 568 46.38 27.22 33.58
CA HIS A 568 45.82 28.40 34.30
C HIS A 568 44.44 28.81 33.72
N HIS A 569 43.50 29.51 34.37
CA HIS A 569 43.02 29.66 35.76
C HIS A 569 41.93 30.77 35.75
N HIS A 570 40.78 30.50 36.38
CA HIS A 570 39.96 31.45 37.20
C HIS A 570 38.91 32.47 36.66
N HIS A 571 37.76 32.37 37.34
CA HIS A 571 36.88 33.41 37.94
C HIS A 571 35.78 34.14 37.14
N ASP A 572 34.54 33.66 37.35
CA ASP A 572 33.49 34.30 38.19
C ASP A 572 33.21 35.81 38.11
N GLY A 573 31.91 36.14 38.00
CA GLY A 573 31.37 37.47 38.31
C GLY A 573 29.84 37.51 38.19
N SER A 574 29.13 37.72 39.30
CA SER A 574 27.65 37.78 39.33
C SER A 574 27.13 39.06 39.97
N SER A 575 25.88 39.45 39.64
CA SER A 575 24.88 40.02 40.58
C SER A 575 23.66 40.58 39.81
N SER A 576 22.66 41.12 40.53
CA SER A 576 21.30 41.36 40.04
C SER A 576 20.75 42.75 40.41
N SER A 577 19.65 43.16 39.74
CA SER A 577 18.72 44.17 40.28
C SER A 577 17.28 43.92 39.79
N LYS A 578 16.28 44.59 40.39
CA LYS A 578 14.84 44.28 40.28
C LYS A 578 14.04 45.46 39.68
N GLY A 579 13.03 45.21 38.84
CA GLY A 579 12.19 46.29 38.27
C GLY A 579 10.81 45.86 37.73
N LYS A 580 9.77 45.95 38.57
CA LYS A 580 8.37 45.53 38.31
C LYS A 580 7.70 46.13 37.05
N GLY A 581 6.96 45.28 36.30
CA GLY A 581 5.48 45.38 36.29
C GLY A 581 4.70 45.65 34.97
N LYS A 582 3.69 44.78 34.73
CA LYS A 582 2.53 44.88 33.79
C LYS A 582 2.80 44.73 32.27
N GLY A 583 1.94 43.93 31.60
CA GLY A 583 1.28 44.47 30.39
C GLY A 583 1.08 43.66 29.10
N THR A 584 0.61 42.40 29.15
CA THR A 584 -0.21 41.74 28.07
C THR A 584 0.37 41.48 26.66
N SER A 585 -0.22 40.46 25.99
CA SER A 585 -0.17 40.08 24.56
C SER A 585 1.18 39.67 23.95
N ASN A 586 1.25 38.41 23.49
CA ASN A 586 2.31 37.87 22.64
C ASN A 586 2.21 38.45 21.21
N ALA A 587 3.34 38.78 20.59
CA ALA A 587 3.44 39.12 19.17
C ALA A 587 4.87 38.88 18.63
N ALA A 588 5.30 37.61 18.61
CA ALA A 588 6.57 37.21 18.03
C ALA A 588 6.58 35.71 17.66
N GLU A 589 6.14 35.38 16.44
CA GLU A 589 6.69 34.30 15.59
C GLU A 589 5.96 34.24 14.23
N MET A 590 6.58 34.81 13.20
CA MET A 590 6.31 34.55 11.78
C MET A 590 7.67 34.61 11.07
N GLY A 591 8.11 33.52 10.44
CA GLY A 591 9.45 33.50 9.86
C GLY A 591 9.98 32.15 9.34
N ILE A 592 9.13 31.21 8.93
CA ILE A 592 9.61 30.04 8.17
C ILE A 592 9.83 30.47 6.72
N ALA A 593 11.09 30.54 6.29
CA ALA A 593 11.44 30.92 4.93
C ALA A 593 11.17 29.79 3.93
N ALA A 594 10.62 30.17 2.77
CA ALA A 594 10.63 29.31 1.59
C ALA A 594 12.08 29.24 1.04
N ALA A 595 12.55 28.03 0.71
CA ALA A 595 13.87 27.84 0.12
C ALA A 595 13.94 28.49 -1.27
N THR A 596 15.04 29.18 -1.55
CA THR A 596 15.23 29.85 -2.83
C THR A 596 15.42 28.84 -3.95
N ARG A 597 15.08 29.25 -5.17
CA ARG A 597 15.23 28.42 -6.38
C ARG A 597 16.65 27.85 -6.53
N ARG A 598 17.69 28.61 -6.16
CA ARG A 598 19.09 28.18 -6.23
C ARG A 598 19.45 27.04 -5.27
N GLU A 599 18.76 26.98 -4.13
CA GLU A 599 18.92 25.88 -3.17
C GLU A 599 18.17 24.62 -3.65
N LYS A 600 17.04 24.79 -4.37
CA LYS A 600 16.39 23.67 -5.09
C LYS A 600 17.28 23.13 -6.22
N GLU A 601 17.93 24.01 -6.99
CA GLU A 601 18.86 23.66 -8.08
C GLU A 601 20.07 22.85 -7.54
N GLN A 602 20.70 23.28 -6.43
CA GLN A 602 21.82 22.55 -5.81
C GLN A 602 21.41 21.21 -5.16
N ALA A 603 20.19 21.10 -4.63
CA ALA A 603 19.67 19.83 -4.13
C ALA A 603 19.49 18.80 -5.25
N LEU A 604 19.01 19.23 -6.42
CA LEU A 604 18.87 18.40 -7.62
C LEU A 604 20.23 17.92 -8.13
N GLU A 605 21.23 18.79 -8.18
CA GLU A 605 22.61 18.44 -8.56
C GLU A 605 23.18 17.34 -7.64
N ALA A 606 23.02 17.49 -6.32
CA ALA A 606 23.48 16.52 -5.33
C ALA A 606 22.71 15.18 -5.39
N GLU A 607 21.43 15.18 -5.74
CA GLU A 607 20.66 13.94 -5.93
C GLU A 607 21.04 13.23 -7.24
N MET A 608 21.27 13.97 -8.33
CA MET A 608 21.81 13.42 -9.57
C MET A 608 23.19 12.78 -9.36
N LEU A 609 24.05 13.37 -8.52
CA LEU A 609 25.33 12.78 -8.11
C LEU A 609 25.18 11.47 -7.33
N LYS A 610 24.28 11.39 -6.34
CA LYS A 610 23.97 10.11 -5.66
C LYS A 610 23.41 9.06 -6.62
N MET A 611 22.58 9.49 -7.58
CA MET A 611 22.02 8.60 -8.61
C MET A 611 23.05 8.12 -9.63
N LEU A 612 24.20 8.80 -9.74
CA LEU A 612 25.35 8.41 -10.56
C LEU A 612 26.20 7.31 -9.90
N GLU A 613 26.33 7.33 -8.56
CA GLU A 613 27.03 6.29 -7.80
C GLU A 613 26.25 4.96 -7.78
N ALA A 614 24.92 5.02 -7.79
CA ALA A 614 24.04 3.84 -7.77
C ALA A 614 23.90 3.08 -9.13
N MET A 615 24.71 3.38 -10.14
CA MET A 615 24.54 2.85 -11.51
C MET A 615 25.24 1.49 -11.75
N ARG A 616 24.49 0.37 -11.70
CA ARG A 616 24.93 -0.91 -12.29
C ARG A 616 24.94 -0.83 -13.82
N LEU A 617 26.08 -1.23 -14.42
CA LEU A 617 26.22 -1.48 -15.86
C LEU A 617 26.23 -2.99 -16.10
N ASP A 618 25.16 -3.53 -16.70
CA ASP A 618 25.15 -4.92 -17.16
C ASP A 618 25.61 -4.99 -18.63
N THR A 619 26.67 -5.77 -18.87
CA THR A 619 27.24 -6.04 -20.20
C THR A 619 27.10 -7.52 -20.54
N GLY A 620 25.87 -8.01 -20.47
CA GLY A 620 25.49 -9.40 -20.78
C GLY A 620 26.17 -9.97 -22.03
N ALA A 621 26.88 -11.08 -21.83
CA ALA A 621 27.69 -11.71 -22.88
C ALA A 621 26.82 -12.26 -24.04
N ALA A 622 27.42 -12.32 -25.23
CA ALA A 622 26.89 -12.99 -26.42
C ALA A 622 25.50 -12.52 -26.94
N GLY A 623 25.11 -11.24 -26.76
CA GLY A 623 23.81 -10.73 -27.21
C GLY A 623 23.79 -9.43 -28.04
N GLY A 624 24.78 -8.53 -27.89
CA GLY A 624 24.88 -7.29 -28.69
C GLY A 624 23.80 -6.21 -28.44
N ALA A 625 22.90 -6.41 -27.46
CA ALA A 625 21.92 -5.43 -26.99
C ALA A 625 22.30 -4.95 -25.59
N PHE A 626 22.13 -3.65 -25.32
CA PHE A 626 22.42 -3.05 -24.02
C PHE A 626 21.12 -2.67 -23.32
N SER A 627 21.02 -2.92 -22.01
CA SER A 627 19.81 -2.63 -21.22
C SER A 627 19.89 -1.25 -20.56
N VAL A 628 18.81 -0.48 -20.65
CA VAL A 628 18.63 0.77 -19.89
C VAL A 628 17.59 0.52 -18.80
N MET A 629 18.07 0.39 -17.56
CA MET A 629 17.25 0.20 -16.37
C MET A 629 16.91 1.55 -15.74
N LEU A 630 15.66 1.74 -15.34
CA LEU A 630 15.12 2.97 -14.76
C LEU A 630 14.13 2.62 -13.64
N PRO A 631 14.23 3.27 -12.46
CA PRO A 631 13.14 3.31 -11.47
C PRO A 631 11.87 3.95 -12.06
N SER A 632 10.75 3.79 -11.37
CA SER A 632 9.55 4.60 -11.61
C SER A 632 9.82 6.10 -11.39
N TRP A 633 9.02 6.97 -12.04
CA TRP A 633 9.09 8.45 -11.89
C TRP A 633 8.71 8.97 -10.50
N ASP A 634 8.44 8.05 -9.59
CA ASP A 634 7.68 8.24 -8.37
C ASP A 634 8.60 8.34 -7.13
N ARG A 635 9.88 7.92 -7.24
CA ARG A 635 10.89 7.97 -6.15
C ARG A 635 11.66 9.28 -6.01
N TYR A 636 11.32 10.35 -6.74
CA TYR A 636 12.02 11.64 -6.70
C TYR A 636 11.06 12.83 -6.50
N VAL A 637 10.14 12.69 -5.54
CA VAL A 637 9.37 13.82 -4.98
C VAL A 637 9.95 14.11 -3.59
N VAL A 638 10.31 15.37 -3.36
CA VAL A 638 11.22 15.81 -2.29
C VAL A 638 10.65 15.58 -0.88
N LYS A 639 11.50 15.13 0.04
CA LYS A 639 11.35 15.43 1.49
C LYS A 639 12.64 16.07 2.01
N ARG A 640 12.49 17.13 2.81
CA ARG A 640 13.59 17.85 3.48
C ARG A 640 14.39 16.90 4.37
N ALA A 641 15.71 17.11 4.40
CA ALA A 641 16.60 16.56 5.43
C ALA A 641 17.29 17.73 6.16
N GLU A 642 17.11 17.83 7.47
CA GLU A 642 17.79 18.84 8.31
C GLU A 642 18.77 18.16 9.27
N SER A 643 20.06 18.45 9.05
CA SER A 643 21.20 18.38 9.98
C SER A 643 21.31 17.22 10.99
N CYS A 644 22.30 16.35 10.78
CA CYS A 644 23.20 15.96 11.87
C CYS A 644 24.11 17.15 12.25
N VAL A 645 24.83 17.08 13.40
CA VAL A 645 26.31 17.25 13.50
C VAL A 645 26.85 17.31 14.96
N ARG A 646 28.01 16.65 15.18
CA ARG A 646 29.05 16.80 16.26
C ARG A 646 28.93 16.09 17.64
N ASN A 647 29.86 15.13 17.82
CA ASN A 647 30.88 15.02 18.89
C ASN A 647 30.46 14.60 20.33
N SER A 648 31.27 13.83 21.11
CA SER A 648 32.55 13.12 20.84
C SER A 648 33.08 12.26 22.02
N LEU A 649 33.87 11.21 21.69
CA LEU A 649 35.09 10.68 22.38
C LEU A 649 35.00 9.84 23.69
N LEU A 650 35.77 8.71 23.69
CA LEU A 650 36.28 7.89 24.83
C LEU A 650 35.20 7.11 25.63
N ASP A 651 35.37 5.93 26.24
CA ASP A 651 36.36 4.82 26.25
C ASP A 651 35.67 3.60 26.96
N PHE A 652 36.14 2.33 27.07
CA PHE A 652 37.46 1.69 26.92
C PHE A 652 37.35 0.16 26.53
N MET A 653 38.45 -0.60 26.74
CA MET A 653 38.71 -2.04 26.49
C MET A 653 37.65 -3.13 26.83
N ALA A 654 37.53 -4.11 25.92
CA ALA A 654 37.46 -5.56 26.19
C ALA A 654 38.12 -6.35 25.02
N THR A 655 38.61 -7.58 25.24
CA THR A 655 39.61 -8.21 24.35
C THR A 655 39.11 -9.26 23.34
N GLN A 656 39.94 -9.42 22.29
CA GLN A 656 39.75 -10.21 21.08
C GLN A 656 39.89 -11.73 21.29
N ALA A 657 38.78 -12.48 21.28
CA ALA A 657 38.78 -13.94 21.11
C ALA A 657 37.47 -14.49 20.49
N ASN A 658 37.61 -15.39 19.51
CA ASN A 658 36.60 -16.34 19.01
C ASN A 658 35.27 -15.78 18.45
N SER A 659 35.34 -15.08 17.32
CA SER A 659 34.19 -14.74 16.47
C SER A 659 34.15 -15.55 15.16
N VAL A 660 33.34 -16.63 15.11
CA VAL A 660 32.86 -17.25 13.86
C VAL A 660 31.41 -17.75 14.06
N PRO A 661 30.43 -17.34 13.24
CA PRO A 661 29.06 -17.86 13.28
C PRO A 661 28.90 -19.08 12.34
N HIS A 662 28.04 -20.05 12.69
CA HIS A 662 27.59 -21.10 11.77
C HIS A 662 26.10 -21.46 11.98
N PRO A 663 25.39 -21.96 10.95
CA PRO A 663 23.98 -21.61 10.76
C PRO A 663 23.00 -22.78 10.99
N THR A 664 21.76 -22.44 11.36
CA THR A 664 20.63 -23.37 11.38
C THR A 664 19.86 -23.30 10.05
N LEU A 665 20.44 -23.83 8.99
CA LEU A 665 19.74 -24.04 7.72
C LEU A 665 19.25 -25.50 7.61
N ILE A 666 17.94 -25.64 7.37
CA ILE A 666 17.32 -26.91 6.98
C ILE A 666 17.76 -27.23 5.55
N GLN A 667 18.32 -28.41 5.30
CA GLN A 667 18.77 -28.82 3.96
C GLN A 667 18.09 -30.08 3.42
N VAL A 668 17.89 -30.06 2.11
CA VAL A 668 17.50 -31.20 1.26
C VAL A 668 18.75 -32.09 1.03
N PRO A 669 18.63 -33.42 0.84
CA PRO A 669 19.75 -34.37 0.98
C PRO A 669 20.74 -34.38 -0.20
N ALA A 670 21.98 -34.89 -0.09
CA ALA A 670 22.82 -35.10 1.10
C ALA A 670 24.21 -35.67 0.72
N ASP A 671 25.29 -34.97 1.10
CA ASP A 671 26.59 -35.59 1.44
C ASP A 671 27.53 -34.67 2.25
N GLN A 672 28.19 -35.27 3.26
CA GLN A 672 29.33 -34.76 4.09
C GLN A 672 29.09 -33.60 5.09
N GLN A 673 29.11 -33.94 6.39
CA GLN A 673 29.02 -33.04 7.56
C GLN A 673 30.41 -32.74 8.20
N LYS A 674 30.56 -31.68 9.04
CA LYS A 674 31.39 -31.66 10.29
C LYS A 674 31.34 -30.36 11.16
N THR A 675 30.40 -30.34 12.13
CA THR A 675 30.53 -29.97 13.58
C THR A 675 31.28 -28.72 14.14
N PHE A 676 30.50 -27.73 14.64
CA PHE A 676 30.35 -27.17 16.04
C PHE A 676 31.54 -26.80 16.97
N PRO A 677 31.35 -25.99 18.07
CA PRO A 677 30.15 -25.29 18.65
C PRO A 677 30.32 -23.74 18.79
N GLY A 678 29.47 -22.90 19.43
CA GLY A 678 28.10 -23.02 19.99
C GLY A 678 27.90 -22.61 21.48
N ASN A 679 27.06 -21.59 21.82
CA ASN A 679 26.41 -21.44 23.17
C ASN A 679 25.07 -20.60 23.15
N PRO A 680 23.91 -21.09 23.68
CA PRO A 680 22.57 -20.49 23.46
C PRO A 680 21.68 -20.28 24.74
N GLN A 681 20.70 -19.34 24.80
CA GLN A 681 19.23 -19.36 24.49
C GLN A 681 18.26 -19.95 25.57
N SER A 682 16.94 -19.69 25.41
CA SER A 682 15.85 -19.96 26.37
C SER A 682 15.07 -21.29 26.16
N LEU A 683 14.14 -21.60 27.06
CA LEU A 683 13.46 -22.91 27.22
C LEU A 683 12.12 -23.05 26.48
N ALA A 684 11.79 -24.29 26.09
CA ALA A 684 10.47 -24.78 25.63
C ALA A 684 10.30 -26.28 26.03
N PRO A 685 9.23 -27.00 25.63
CA PRO A 685 9.19 -28.48 25.64
C PRO A 685 9.11 -29.20 24.28
N ARG A 686 8.70 -30.48 24.30
CA ARG A 686 9.32 -31.58 23.53
C ARG A 686 8.35 -32.37 22.63
N HIS A 687 8.39 -32.14 21.33
CA HIS A 687 8.38 -33.24 20.34
C HIS A 687 8.90 -32.81 18.94
N PRO A 688 9.65 -33.65 18.22
CA PRO A 688 9.93 -33.40 16.81
C PRO A 688 8.72 -33.73 15.91
N SER A 689 8.64 -33.00 14.79
CA SER A 689 7.77 -33.20 13.59
C SER A 689 6.30 -32.72 13.59
N LEU A 690 5.78 -32.12 14.67
CA LEU A 690 4.60 -31.23 14.61
C LEU A 690 4.86 -29.95 15.42
N ARG A 691 4.20 -28.84 15.03
CA ARG A 691 4.08 -27.64 15.86
C ARG A 691 2.83 -27.82 16.74
N TYR A 692 2.86 -27.35 17.98
CA TYR A 692 1.78 -27.54 18.95
C TYR A 692 1.17 -26.19 19.36
N ASP A 693 0.00 -26.24 20.01
CA ASP A 693 -0.47 -25.17 20.88
C ASP A 693 0.45 -25.02 22.11
N TRP A 694 0.28 -23.96 22.90
CA TRP A 694 1.15 -23.64 24.03
C TRP A 694 1.33 -24.75 25.06
N THR A 695 0.31 -25.60 25.26
CA THR A 695 0.39 -26.71 26.22
C THR A 695 1.21 -27.89 25.70
N GLY A 696 1.44 -28.00 24.39
CA GLY A 696 2.04 -29.18 23.76
C GLY A 696 1.02 -30.27 23.46
N ALA A 697 -0.20 -29.90 23.03
CA ALA A 697 -1.37 -30.77 22.84
C ALA A 697 -1.72 -31.62 24.08
N GLN A 698 -1.71 -31.00 25.27
CA GLN A 698 -2.28 -31.62 26.48
C GLN A 698 -3.82 -31.56 26.48
N ILE A 699 -4.41 -30.58 25.79
CA ILE A 699 -5.87 -30.37 25.71
C ILE A 699 -6.44 -31.02 24.45
N GLY A 700 -7.55 -31.74 24.57
CA GLY A 700 -8.20 -32.43 23.46
C GLY A 700 -9.50 -31.79 22.99
N ASN A 701 -9.84 -31.99 21.72
CA ASN A 701 -11.17 -31.76 21.16
C ASN A 701 -12.15 -32.81 21.70
N ASN A 702 -12.70 -32.53 22.88
CA ASN A 702 -13.62 -33.38 23.61
C ASN A 702 -14.56 -32.50 24.46
N ASP A 703 -15.60 -33.12 25.02
CA ASP A 703 -16.67 -32.43 25.76
C ASP A 703 -16.53 -32.59 27.29
N THR A 704 -15.31 -32.75 27.80
CA THR A 704 -14.96 -32.63 29.22
C THR A 704 -13.89 -31.55 29.42
N SER A 705 -13.82 -30.93 30.59
CA SER A 705 -12.73 -30.03 31.00
C SER A 705 -11.68 -30.71 31.89
N ASP A 706 -11.70 -32.04 32.03
CA ASP A 706 -10.71 -32.76 32.84
C ASP A 706 -9.27 -32.63 32.32
N ASP A 707 -9.07 -32.33 31.03
CA ASP A 707 -7.74 -31.99 30.51
C ASP A 707 -7.27 -30.60 30.98
N ILE A 708 -8.14 -29.58 30.93
CA ILE A 708 -7.89 -28.24 31.51
C ILE A 708 -7.62 -28.32 33.02
N LYS A 709 -8.33 -29.19 33.75
CA LYS A 709 -8.12 -29.44 35.19
C LYS A 709 -6.73 -29.99 35.51
N ASN A 710 -6.26 -30.94 34.69
CA ASN A 710 -5.04 -31.73 34.94
C ASN A 710 -3.83 -31.28 34.11
N VAL A 711 -3.91 -30.17 33.38
CA VAL A 711 -2.82 -29.68 32.52
C VAL A 711 -1.57 -29.35 33.34
N ASP A 712 -0.40 -29.72 32.82
CA ASP A 712 0.88 -29.45 33.46
C ASP A 712 1.44 -28.09 33.00
N LEU A 713 1.11 -27.04 33.77
CA LEU A 713 1.60 -25.67 33.59
C LEU A 713 3.10 -25.49 33.93
N SER A 714 3.85 -26.53 34.30
CA SER A 714 5.32 -26.46 34.27
C SER A 714 5.87 -26.48 32.85
N LYS A 715 5.11 -27.06 31.90
CA LYS A 715 5.51 -27.21 30.49
C LYS A 715 5.13 -26.03 29.58
N VAL A 716 4.40 -25.02 30.05
CA VAL A 716 4.07 -23.88 29.17
C VAL A 716 5.24 -22.87 29.08
N HIS A 717 5.57 -22.29 27.92
CA HIS A 717 4.90 -22.37 26.62
C HIS A 717 5.76 -23.14 25.59
N ASN A 718 5.14 -23.86 24.65
CA ASN A 718 5.82 -24.58 23.57
C ASN A 718 6.14 -23.64 22.40
N LEU A 719 7.39 -23.15 22.32
CA LEU A 719 7.82 -22.17 21.33
C LEU A 719 8.57 -22.78 20.13
N SER A 720 8.34 -22.21 18.95
CA SER A 720 9.12 -22.42 17.74
C SER A 720 10.29 -21.42 17.66
N GLY A 721 11.47 -21.92 17.33
CA GLY A 721 12.72 -21.15 17.31
C GLY A 721 13.68 -21.59 18.43
N PRO A 722 14.53 -20.69 18.93
CA PRO A 722 14.77 -19.32 18.44
C PRO A 722 15.45 -19.29 17.07
N ILE A 723 15.17 -18.23 16.31
CA ILE A 723 15.71 -17.96 14.97
C ILE A 723 16.74 -16.84 15.08
N ALA A 724 17.97 -17.13 14.64
CA ALA A 724 19.05 -16.15 14.58
C ALA A 724 19.01 -15.39 13.24
N VAL A 725 18.94 -14.06 13.31
CA VAL A 725 18.92 -13.15 12.15
C VAL A 725 20.32 -12.56 11.97
N GLU A 726 20.96 -12.85 10.84
CA GLU A 726 22.35 -12.46 10.59
C GLU A 726 22.51 -10.92 10.50
N GLY A 727 23.57 -10.39 11.13
CA GLY A 727 23.85 -8.94 11.20
C GLY A 727 23.17 -8.19 12.35
N ALA A 728 22.25 -8.83 13.08
CA ALA A 728 21.63 -8.26 14.27
C ALA A 728 22.59 -8.30 15.47
N GLU A 729 22.80 -7.16 16.11
CA GLU A 729 23.68 -6.96 17.27
C GLU A 729 22.92 -6.25 18.42
N PRO A 730 23.37 -6.35 19.67
CA PRO A 730 22.77 -5.61 20.78
C PRO A 730 22.71 -4.10 20.52
N GLY A 731 21.55 -3.49 20.74
CA GLY A 731 21.28 -2.08 20.40
C GLY A 731 20.45 -1.88 19.13
N ASP A 732 20.37 -2.88 18.26
CA ASP A 732 19.50 -2.84 17.08
C ASP A 732 18.01 -2.95 17.45
N CYS A 733 17.15 -2.56 16.50
CA CYS A 733 15.78 -3.04 16.46
C CYS A 733 15.64 -4.14 15.38
N LEU A 734 15.04 -5.27 15.77
CA LEU A 734 14.56 -6.29 14.84
C LEU A 734 13.13 -5.94 14.42
N VAL A 735 12.94 -5.61 13.15
CA VAL A 735 11.62 -5.48 12.54
C VAL A 735 11.14 -6.88 12.17
N VAL A 736 9.90 -7.20 12.51
CA VAL A 736 9.25 -8.49 12.17
C VAL A 736 7.88 -8.19 11.57
N ASP A 737 7.71 -8.51 10.29
CA ASP A 737 6.42 -8.40 9.60
C ASP A 737 5.69 -9.72 9.70
N ILE A 738 4.60 -9.78 10.47
CA ILE A 738 3.76 -10.98 10.55
C ILE A 738 2.92 -11.02 9.28
N LEU A 739 3.28 -11.89 8.33
CA LEU A 739 2.61 -11.98 7.03
C LEU A 739 1.30 -12.77 7.13
N ASP A 740 1.30 -13.92 7.82
CA ASP A 740 0.09 -14.72 8.07
C ASP A 740 0.15 -15.51 9.40
N VAL A 741 -1.03 -15.84 9.94
CA VAL A 741 -1.23 -16.71 11.10
C VAL A 741 -2.43 -17.63 10.81
N THR A 742 -2.17 -18.91 10.59
CA THR A 742 -3.17 -19.90 10.15
C THR A 742 -3.20 -21.15 11.04
N PRO A 743 -4.39 -21.72 11.33
CA PRO A 743 -4.50 -23.03 11.98
C PRO A 743 -3.96 -24.15 11.08
N PHE A 744 -3.51 -25.26 11.66
CA PHE A 744 -3.18 -26.44 10.88
C PHE A 744 -4.41 -27.05 10.18
N GLU A 745 -4.31 -27.35 8.89
CA GLU A 745 -5.38 -28.02 8.11
C GLU A 745 -5.90 -29.32 8.74
N LYS A 746 -5.02 -30.03 9.46
CA LYS A 746 -5.32 -31.31 10.15
C LYS A 746 -5.87 -31.12 11.57
N MET A 747 -5.84 -29.89 12.10
CA MET A 747 -6.43 -29.48 13.36
C MET A 747 -7.20 -28.16 13.16
N PRO A 748 -8.29 -28.16 12.35
CA PRO A 748 -9.12 -26.97 12.10
C PRO A 748 -10.06 -26.69 13.28
N TRP A 749 -9.51 -26.70 14.49
CA TRP A 749 -10.21 -26.51 15.75
C TRP A 749 -9.27 -25.87 16.78
N GLY A 750 -9.85 -25.15 17.73
CA GLY A 750 -9.15 -24.59 18.88
C GLY A 750 -9.98 -24.71 20.16
N TYR A 751 -9.47 -24.19 21.27
CA TYR A 751 -10.16 -24.25 22.57
C TYR A 751 -10.08 -22.95 23.36
N THR A 752 -10.92 -22.82 24.38
CA THR A 752 -10.87 -21.74 25.38
C THR A 752 -11.23 -22.37 26.72
N GLY A 753 -10.34 -22.30 27.70
CA GLY A 753 -10.53 -22.82 29.04
C GLY A 753 -10.89 -21.76 30.09
N ILE A 754 -11.36 -22.25 31.23
CA ILE A 754 -11.20 -21.63 32.54
C ILE A 754 -10.42 -22.63 33.38
N PHE A 755 -9.33 -22.21 34.03
CA PHE A 755 -8.56 -23.10 34.91
C PHE A 755 -9.19 -23.25 36.31
N GLU A 756 -8.82 -24.32 37.01
CA GLU A 756 -9.03 -24.42 38.46
C GLU A 756 -8.29 -23.27 39.18
N LEU A 757 -8.90 -22.69 40.22
CA LEU A 757 -8.26 -21.71 41.11
C LEU A 757 -6.88 -22.16 41.63
N THR A 758 -6.67 -23.46 41.81
CA THR A 758 -5.43 -24.07 42.32
C THR A 758 -4.44 -24.51 41.23
N ASN A 759 -4.81 -24.51 39.95
CA ASN A 759 -3.93 -24.92 38.84
C ASN A 759 -4.06 -23.94 37.66
N GLY A 760 -3.46 -22.75 37.81
CA GLY A 760 -3.49 -21.67 36.82
C GLY A 760 -4.35 -20.48 37.28
N GLY A 761 -5.64 -20.70 37.46
CA GLY A 761 -6.60 -19.63 37.79
C GLY A 761 -6.90 -18.69 36.62
N GLY A 762 -6.95 -17.38 36.89
CA GLY A 762 -7.38 -16.35 35.93
C GLY A 762 -7.99 -15.13 36.62
N LEU A 763 -8.46 -14.14 35.85
CA LEU A 763 -8.85 -12.82 36.37
C LEU A 763 -9.95 -12.86 37.45
N PHE A 764 -10.87 -13.81 37.33
CA PHE A 764 -12.00 -14.02 38.26
C PHE A 764 -11.91 -15.33 39.08
N ALA A 765 -10.74 -15.97 39.12
CA ALA A 765 -10.61 -17.30 39.72
C ALA A 765 -10.95 -17.35 41.21
N ARG A 766 -10.75 -16.25 41.94
CA ARG A 766 -11.09 -16.16 43.37
C ARG A 766 -12.57 -15.84 43.58
N GLU A 767 -13.12 -14.95 42.75
CA GLU A 767 -14.49 -14.46 42.82
C GLU A 767 -15.52 -15.53 42.46
N PHE A 768 -15.17 -16.44 41.53
CA PHE A 768 -16.02 -17.56 41.12
C PHE A 768 -15.60 -18.90 41.74
N ASP A 769 -14.55 -18.95 42.58
CA ASP A 769 -13.86 -20.18 43.00
C ASP A 769 -13.66 -21.13 41.80
N SER A 770 -12.91 -20.68 40.78
CA SER A 770 -13.05 -21.24 39.44
C SER A 770 -12.76 -22.74 39.37
N LYS A 771 -13.63 -23.42 38.63
CA LYS A 771 -13.55 -24.85 38.29
C LYS A 771 -13.26 -24.97 36.81
N ALA A 772 -12.62 -26.07 36.44
CA ALA A 772 -12.21 -26.30 35.06
C ALA A 772 -13.43 -26.31 34.13
N ALA A 773 -13.40 -25.47 33.09
CA ALA A 773 -14.41 -25.43 32.04
C ALA A 773 -13.74 -25.25 30.68
N LYS A 774 -14.39 -25.67 29.59
CA LYS A 774 -13.84 -25.58 28.23
C LYS A 774 -14.91 -25.29 27.17
N ALA A 775 -14.62 -24.39 26.26
CA ALA A 775 -15.29 -24.29 24.96
C ALA A 775 -14.35 -24.84 23.89
N ILE A 776 -14.87 -25.66 22.96
CA ILE A 776 -14.17 -26.02 21.73
C ILE A 776 -14.72 -25.19 20.57
N TRP A 777 -13.82 -24.69 19.72
CA TRP A 777 -14.13 -23.89 18.55
C TRP A 777 -13.75 -24.64 17.28
N ASP A 778 -14.69 -24.76 16.35
CA ASP A 778 -14.47 -25.28 15.01
C ASP A 778 -14.10 -24.10 14.08
N LEU A 779 -13.01 -24.23 13.33
CA LEU A 779 -12.38 -23.15 12.54
C LEU A 779 -12.62 -23.37 11.04
N GLN A 780 -13.27 -22.41 10.38
CA GLN A 780 -13.74 -22.54 8.99
C GLN A 780 -13.36 -21.30 8.17
N GLY A 781 -12.21 -21.38 7.48
CA GLY A 781 -11.59 -20.22 6.84
C GLY A 781 -11.26 -19.17 7.90
N ILE A 782 -11.74 -17.94 7.71
CA ILE A 782 -11.57 -16.87 8.69
C ILE A 782 -12.51 -16.95 9.90
N TYR A 783 -13.48 -17.89 9.95
CA TYR A 783 -14.54 -17.88 10.97
C TYR A 783 -14.38 -18.94 12.05
N ALA A 784 -14.67 -18.58 13.30
CA ALA A 784 -14.85 -19.50 14.42
C ALA A 784 -16.33 -19.65 14.79
N THR A 785 -16.71 -20.87 15.20
CA THR A 785 -18.00 -21.22 15.82
C THR A 785 -17.77 -22.24 16.92
N SER A 786 -18.54 -22.22 18.01
CA SER A 786 -18.45 -23.24 19.06
C SER A 786 -19.75 -24.02 19.21
N ARG A 787 -19.64 -25.36 19.24
CA ARG A 787 -20.74 -26.25 19.66
C ARG A 787 -21.18 -26.04 21.12
N HIS A 788 -20.31 -25.45 21.94
CA HIS A 788 -20.57 -25.10 23.33
C HIS A 788 -21.07 -23.66 23.52
N ILE A 789 -21.01 -22.82 22.47
CA ILE A 789 -21.58 -21.46 22.45
C ILE A 789 -22.42 -21.23 21.15
N PRO A 790 -23.54 -21.95 20.96
CA PRO A 790 -24.41 -21.83 19.79
C PRO A 790 -24.93 -20.41 19.52
N GLY A 791 -25.17 -20.11 18.24
CA GLY A 791 -25.68 -18.81 17.81
C GLY A 791 -24.65 -17.68 17.83
N VAL A 792 -23.38 -17.99 18.14
CA VAL A 792 -22.22 -17.10 17.97
C VAL A 792 -21.38 -17.55 16.77
N ARG A 793 -20.96 -16.61 15.93
CA ARG A 793 -20.02 -16.80 14.82
C ARG A 793 -19.29 -15.50 14.53
N PHE A 794 -17.95 -15.51 14.61
CA PHE A 794 -17.12 -14.34 14.31
C PHE A 794 -15.96 -14.69 13.40
N ALA A 795 -15.51 -13.71 12.60
CA ALA A 795 -14.21 -13.76 11.97
C ALA A 795 -13.13 -13.57 13.05
N GLY A 796 -12.09 -14.41 12.99
CA GLY A 796 -10.99 -14.42 13.95
C GLY A 796 -10.00 -13.27 13.75
N VAL A 797 -9.34 -12.91 14.84
CA VAL A 797 -8.23 -11.96 14.90
C VAL A 797 -6.98 -12.81 15.16
N SER A 798 -6.36 -13.35 14.12
CA SER A 798 -5.32 -14.39 14.28
C SER A 798 -3.94 -13.79 14.57
N HIS A 799 -3.34 -14.14 15.71
CA HIS A 799 -2.09 -13.58 16.24
C HIS A 799 -1.28 -14.62 17.06
N PRO A 800 0.02 -14.40 17.31
CA PRO A 800 0.71 -15.00 18.44
C PRO A 800 0.44 -14.22 19.73
N GLY A 801 0.08 -14.90 20.82
CA GLY A 801 0.15 -14.34 22.18
C GLY A 801 1.61 -14.13 22.62
N LEU A 802 2.48 -15.10 22.28
CA LEU A 802 3.90 -15.11 22.61
C LEU A 802 4.80 -14.93 21.37
N ILE A 803 5.43 -13.75 21.27
CA ILE A 803 6.53 -13.47 20.32
C ILE A 803 7.57 -12.52 20.94
N GLY A 804 8.88 -12.78 20.74
CA GLY A 804 9.93 -11.90 21.27
C GLY A 804 11.37 -12.36 20.99
N THR A 805 12.32 -11.44 21.18
CA THR A 805 13.78 -11.66 21.07
C THR A 805 14.34 -12.31 22.34
N ALA A 806 15.55 -12.88 22.32
CA ALA A 806 16.16 -13.38 23.54
C ALA A 806 16.73 -12.23 24.42
N PRO A 807 16.60 -12.29 25.75
CA PRO A 807 17.21 -11.32 26.67
C PRO A 807 18.74 -11.46 26.73
N SER A 808 19.41 -10.41 27.20
CA SER A 808 20.78 -10.55 27.70
C SER A 808 20.83 -11.25 29.07
N ALA A 809 22.02 -11.64 29.52
CA ALA A 809 22.18 -12.29 30.83
C ALA A 809 21.80 -11.35 32.00
N GLU A 810 22.07 -10.06 31.86
CA GLU A 810 21.76 -9.01 32.84
C GLU A 810 20.24 -8.78 32.93
N LEU A 811 19.56 -8.80 31.78
CA LEU A 811 18.11 -8.65 31.71
C LEU A 811 17.39 -9.88 32.31
N LEU A 812 17.85 -11.09 31.96
CA LEU A 812 17.36 -12.34 32.56
C LEU A 812 17.57 -12.37 34.09
N ALA A 813 18.75 -11.96 34.58
CA ALA A 813 19.02 -11.86 36.02
C ALA A 813 18.11 -10.82 36.71
N THR A 814 17.80 -9.72 36.03
CA THR A 814 16.88 -8.68 36.53
C THR A 814 15.45 -9.22 36.66
N TRP A 815 14.98 -10.02 35.70
CA TRP A 815 13.68 -10.70 35.74
C TRP A 815 13.59 -11.69 36.90
N ASN A 816 14.53 -12.65 36.96
CA ASN A 816 14.58 -13.68 37.99
C ASN A 816 14.62 -13.06 39.40
N LYS A 817 15.36 -11.95 39.58
CA LYS A 817 15.40 -11.21 40.83
C LYS A 817 14.04 -10.61 41.19
N ARG A 818 13.47 -9.73 40.33
CA ARG A 818 12.25 -8.98 40.67
C ARG A 818 11.03 -9.89 40.84
N GLU A 819 10.94 -10.95 40.05
CA GLU A 819 9.85 -11.92 40.12
C GLU A 819 10.02 -12.85 41.33
N GLY A 820 11.25 -13.24 41.68
CA GLY A 820 11.55 -13.92 42.94
C GLY A 820 11.26 -13.08 44.18
N GLU A 821 11.58 -11.78 44.15
CA GLU A 821 11.24 -10.82 45.22
C GLU A 821 9.72 -10.67 45.39
N LEU A 822 8.94 -10.71 44.31
CA LEU A 822 7.47 -10.69 44.37
C LEU A 822 6.89 -12.00 44.94
N ILE A 823 7.42 -13.16 44.54
CA ILE A 823 7.04 -14.47 45.10
C ILE A 823 7.36 -14.52 46.60
N ALA A 824 8.51 -14.01 47.03
CA ALA A 824 8.89 -13.96 48.45
C ALA A 824 7.98 -13.06 49.31
N GLN A 825 7.33 -12.05 48.70
CA GLN A 825 6.32 -11.21 49.37
C GLN A 825 4.95 -11.90 49.48
N HIS A 826 4.66 -12.86 48.60
CA HIS A 826 3.36 -13.55 48.53
C HIS A 826 3.48 -15.09 48.43
N PRO A 827 4.23 -15.77 49.33
CA PRO A 827 4.65 -17.16 49.15
C PRO A 827 3.51 -18.20 49.17
N ASN A 828 2.33 -17.82 49.67
CA ASN A 828 1.14 -18.67 49.77
C ASN A 828 -0.02 -18.16 48.88
N ALA A 829 0.25 -17.38 47.84
CA ALA A 829 -0.78 -16.87 46.95
C ALA A 829 -1.33 -17.98 46.03
N VAL A 830 -2.66 -18.09 45.97
CA VAL A 830 -3.40 -18.98 45.06
C VAL A 830 -4.48 -18.15 44.34
N PRO A 831 -4.36 -17.84 43.03
CA PRO A 831 -3.25 -18.20 42.15
C PRO A 831 -1.94 -17.52 42.56
N ALA A 832 -0.81 -18.06 42.06
CA ALA A 832 0.53 -17.53 42.32
C ALA A 832 0.72 -16.16 41.64
N VAL A 833 1.53 -15.29 42.25
CA VAL A 833 1.78 -13.92 41.75
C VAL A 833 2.80 -13.85 40.61
N ALA A 834 3.69 -14.83 40.51
CA ALA A 834 4.65 -15.04 39.43
C ALA A 834 5.19 -16.49 39.52
N PHE A 835 5.93 -16.92 38.50
CA PHE A 835 6.54 -18.25 38.45
C PHE A 835 8.05 -18.16 38.25
N ALA A 836 8.81 -18.59 39.26
CA ALA A 836 10.27 -18.68 39.20
C ALA A 836 10.75 -19.71 38.16
N PRO A 837 12.03 -19.66 37.72
CA PRO A 837 12.68 -20.74 37.00
C PRO A 837 12.40 -22.11 37.62
N ASN A 838 12.14 -23.11 36.78
CA ASN A 838 11.74 -24.44 37.21
C ASN A 838 12.35 -25.51 36.28
N PRO A 839 13.25 -26.38 36.79
CA PRO A 839 13.79 -27.48 36.01
C PRO A 839 12.75 -28.54 35.60
N VAL A 840 11.61 -28.61 36.28
CA VAL A 840 10.49 -29.48 35.89
C VAL A 840 9.76 -28.86 34.70
N GLY A 841 9.62 -29.61 33.61
CA GLY A 841 8.98 -29.15 32.37
C GLY A 841 9.93 -28.44 31.39
N ALA A 842 11.07 -27.96 31.87
CA ALA A 842 12.11 -27.32 31.07
C ALA A 842 12.76 -28.26 30.03
N TYR A 843 12.95 -27.77 28.80
CA TYR A 843 13.75 -28.40 27.75
C TYR A 843 14.41 -27.34 26.85
N VAL A 844 15.52 -27.72 26.23
CA VAL A 844 16.24 -26.92 25.24
C VAL A 844 16.20 -27.69 23.92
N GLY A 845 15.84 -27.03 22.82
CA GLY A 845 15.69 -27.65 21.49
C GLY A 845 16.98 -28.17 20.84
N GLN A 846 18.10 -28.20 21.56
CA GLN A 846 19.43 -28.48 21.04
C GLN A 846 20.17 -29.50 21.93
N GLU A 847 21.00 -30.34 21.31
CA GLU A 847 21.86 -31.28 22.04
C GLU A 847 23.10 -30.59 22.62
N LEU A 848 22.88 -29.89 23.73
CA LEU A 848 23.90 -29.27 24.57
C LEU A 848 24.45 -30.23 25.63
N ASP A 849 25.58 -29.83 26.24
CA ASP A 849 26.19 -30.48 27.40
C ASP A 849 25.19 -30.61 28.58
N PRO A 850 25.19 -31.72 29.34
CA PRO A 850 24.27 -31.92 30.46
C PRO A 850 24.34 -30.85 31.56
N SER A 851 25.54 -30.35 31.89
CA SER A 851 25.70 -29.31 32.91
C SER A 851 25.16 -27.95 32.44
N LEU A 852 25.31 -27.65 31.15
CA LEU A 852 24.71 -26.48 30.53
C LEU A 852 23.18 -26.60 30.45
N LYS A 853 22.65 -27.77 30.07
CA LYS A 853 21.19 -28.04 30.09
C LYS A 853 20.62 -27.86 31.49
N GLN A 854 21.27 -28.41 32.52
CA GLN A 854 20.87 -28.22 33.92
C GLN A 854 20.90 -26.75 34.31
N LYS A 855 21.99 -26.03 34.00
CA LYS A 855 22.11 -24.60 34.31
C LYS A 855 20.99 -23.76 33.67
N ILE A 856 20.69 -24.00 32.39
CA ILE A 856 19.60 -23.29 31.68
C ILE A 856 18.24 -23.64 32.30
N ALA A 857 18.04 -24.88 32.76
CA ALA A 857 16.82 -25.30 33.45
C ALA A 857 16.65 -24.68 34.86
N GLU A 858 17.75 -24.36 35.54
CA GLU A 858 17.79 -23.73 36.87
C GLU A 858 17.73 -22.19 36.82
N GLU A 859 18.31 -21.55 35.80
CA GLU A 859 18.33 -20.08 35.64
C GLU A 859 17.31 -19.53 34.62
N GLY A 860 16.68 -20.39 33.81
CA GLY A 860 15.78 -19.98 32.72
C GLY A 860 14.43 -19.46 33.22
N ALA A 861 14.15 -18.18 32.95
CA ALA A 861 12.87 -17.56 33.29
C ALA A 861 11.70 -18.25 32.57
N ARG A 862 10.56 -18.38 33.27
CA ARG A 862 9.31 -18.87 32.68
C ARG A 862 8.79 -17.88 31.64
N THR A 863 8.22 -18.39 30.55
CA THR A 863 7.70 -17.57 29.45
C THR A 863 6.34 -16.93 29.73
N ILE A 864 5.70 -17.28 30.86
CA ILE A 864 4.32 -16.91 31.21
C ILE A 864 4.02 -15.40 31.17
N PRO A 865 4.87 -14.49 31.66
CA PRO A 865 4.62 -13.05 31.51
C PRO A 865 5.44 -12.44 30.38
N GLY A 866 4.83 -11.52 29.63
CA GLY A 866 5.50 -10.58 28.75
C GLY A 866 6.37 -9.58 29.53
N ARG A 867 7.48 -9.18 28.90
CA ARG A 867 8.55 -8.38 29.50
C ARG A 867 9.14 -7.40 28.47
N GLU A 868 10.28 -6.80 28.76
CA GLU A 868 10.97 -5.81 27.92
C GLU A 868 11.29 -6.30 26.48
N HIS A 869 11.30 -7.61 26.25
CA HIS A 869 11.60 -8.26 24.97
C HIS A 869 10.39 -8.63 24.10
N GLY A 870 9.16 -8.37 24.56
CA GLY A 870 7.97 -9.09 24.10
C GLY A 870 7.70 -10.27 25.04
N GLY A 871 7.50 -11.47 24.51
CA GLY A 871 7.02 -12.63 25.28
C GLY A 871 5.50 -12.72 25.23
N ASN A 872 4.85 -13.26 26.27
CA ASN A 872 3.38 -13.32 26.38
C ASN A 872 2.84 -11.91 26.62
N CYS A 873 2.57 -11.21 25.53
CA CYS A 873 1.96 -9.89 25.58
C CYS A 873 0.46 -9.95 25.30
N ASP A 874 0.00 -11.02 24.63
CA ASP A 874 -1.42 -11.39 24.50
C ASP A 874 -2.25 -10.22 23.95
N ILE A 875 -1.66 -9.54 22.96
CA ILE A 875 -2.19 -8.38 22.28
C ILE A 875 -2.86 -8.88 21.00
N LYS A 876 -4.19 -9.00 21.01
CA LYS A 876 -4.94 -9.51 19.85
C LYS A 876 -4.61 -8.80 18.53
N ASN A 877 -4.35 -7.49 18.59
CA ASN A 877 -4.05 -6.66 17.42
C ASN A 877 -2.59 -6.76 16.92
N LEU A 878 -1.76 -7.61 17.53
CA LEU A 878 -0.46 -8.05 17.02
C LEU A 878 -0.65 -9.19 15.99
N SER A 879 -1.70 -9.08 15.18
CA SER A 879 -2.23 -10.10 14.28
C SER A 879 -1.53 -10.15 12.94
N LYS A 880 -1.87 -11.15 12.12
CA LYS A 880 -1.42 -11.23 10.72
C LYS A 880 -1.65 -9.92 9.97
N GLY A 881 -0.61 -9.41 9.31
CA GLY A 881 -0.51 -8.08 8.72
C GLY A 881 0.22 -7.04 9.60
N SER A 882 0.53 -7.34 10.86
CA SER A 882 1.20 -6.38 11.77
C SER A 882 2.71 -6.29 11.56
N ARG A 883 3.25 -5.07 11.66
CA ARG A 883 4.71 -4.81 11.68
C ARG A 883 5.19 -4.56 13.10
N CYS A 884 6.01 -5.45 13.64
CA CYS A 884 6.54 -5.41 14.99
C CYS A 884 7.98 -4.87 15.00
N TYR A 885 8.39 -4.21 16.08
CA TYR A 885 9.71 -3.61 16.28
C TYR A 885 10.27 -4.04 17.64
N PHE A 886 11.02 -5.14 17.67
CA PHE A 886 11.58 -5.69 18.91
C PHE A 886 12.97 -5.12 19.23
N PRO A 887 13.29 -4.82 20.49
CA PRO A 887 14.66 -4.52 20.92
C PRO A 887 15.56 -5.76 20.81
N VAL A 888 16.79 -5.58 20.32
CA VAL A 888 17.82 -6.64 20.26
C VAL A 888 18.78 -6.52 21.45
N PHE A 889 18.79 -7.54 22.31
CA PHE A 889 19.68 -7.61 23.48
C PHE A 889 20.89 -8.54 23.29
N VAL A 890 20.87 -9.42 22.29
CA VAL A 890 21.92 -10.40 22.01
C VAL A 890 22.20 -10.48 20.50
N LYS A 891 23.42 -10.86 20.14
CA LYS A 891 23.81 -11.14 18.75
C LYS A 891 22.85 -12.16 18.11
N GLY A 892 22.42 -11.86 16.89
CA GLY A 892 21.45 -12.67 16.14
C GLY A 892 19.99 -12.45 16.55
N ALA A 893 19.70 -11.64 17.58
CA ALA A 893 18.38 -11.39 18.18
C ALA A 893 17.63 -12.61 18.77
N ASN A 894 17.75 -13.81 18.20
CA ASN A 894 17.19 -15.06 18.68
C ASN A 894 15.67 -14.97 18.91
N LEU A 895 14.94 -14.66 17.83
CA LEU A 895 13.47 -14.50 17.82
C LEU A 895 12.78 -15.85 18.04
N SER A 896 11.93 -15.94 19.05
CA SER A 896 11.04 -17.08 19.29
C SER A 896 9.57 -16.67 19.18
N VAL A 897 8.73 -17.60 18.74
CA VAL A 897 7.28 -17.41 18.63
C VAL A 897 6.53 -18.71 18.90
N GLY A 898 5.35 -18.63 19.49
CA GLY A 898 4.44 -19.75 19.68
C GLY A 898 3.06 -19.23 20.03
N ASP A 899 2.30 -20.02 20.78
CA ASP A 899 1.09 -19.55 21.46
C ASP A 899 0.09 -18.88 20.49
N LEU A 900 -0.32 -19.65 19.47
CA LEU A 900 -1.09 -19.09 18.36
C LEU A 900 -2.58 -19.05 18.72
N HIS A 901 -3.13 -17.86 18.63
CA HIS A 901 -4.50 -17.52 18.95
C HIS A 901 -5.27 -17.25 17.65
N PHE A 902 -6.40 -17.94 17.44
CA PHE A 902 -7.29 -17.65 16.30
C PHE A 902 -8.11 -16.37 16.52
N SER A 903 -8.41 -16.05 17.79
CA SER A 903 -9.16 -14.87 18.22
C SER A 903 -9.11 -14.76 19.73
N GLN A 904 -8.86 -13.57 20.27
CA GLN A 904 -8.79 -13.29 21.70
C GLN A 904 -9.61 -12.04 22.04
N GLY A 905 -10.14 -11.98 23.26
CA GLY A 905 -10.66 -10.75 23.86
C GLY A 905 -9.61 -10.00 24.67
N ASP A 906 -9.61 -8.66 24.61
CA ASP A 906 -8.64 -7.84 25.35
C ASP A 906 -8.66 -8.17 26.84
N GLY A 907 -7.48 -8.49 27.42
CA GLY A 907 -7.33 -8.82 28.84
C GLY A 907 -7.66 -10.26 29.23
N GLU A 908 -7.94 -11.14 28.25
CA GLU A 908 -7.85 -12.61 28.36
C GLU A 908 -8.38 -13.22 29.67
N LEU A 909 -9.64 -12.90 29.98
CA LEU A 909 -10.16 -12.91 31.34
C LEU A 909 -10.14 -14.29 32.04
N SER A 910 -10.07 -15.37 31.27
CA SER A 910 -10.02 -16.75 31.79
C SER A 910 -8.61 -17.37 31.86
N PHE A 911 -7.55 -16.67 31.41
CA PHE A 911 -6.13 -17.10 31.36
C PHE A 911 -5.82 -18.37 30.54
N CYS A 912 -6.83 -19.19 30.24
CA CYS A 912 -6.90 -20.01 29.03
C CYS A 912 -7.92 -19.40 28.06
N GLY A 913 -7.85 -18.07 27.90
CA GLY A 913 -8.00 -17.55 26.55
C GLY A 913 -6.68 -17.80 25.81
N ALA A 914 -6.61 -17.71 24.49
CA ALA A 914 -7.63 -17.20 23.58
C ALA A 914 -8.63 -18.25 23.05
N ILE A 915 -8.94 -18.22 21.75
CA ILE A 915 -9.12 -19.44 20.96
C ILE A 915 -7.72 -19.99 20.61
N GLU A 916 -7.29 -20.91 21.46
CA GLU A 916 -6.04 -21.65 21.47
C GLU A 916 -5.90 -22.55 20.24
N MET A 917 -4.82 -22.48 19.46
CA MET A 917 -4.62 -23.37 18.32
C MET A 917 -3.18 -23.79 18.05
N ALA A 918 -3.02 -24.98 17.46
CA ALA A 918 -1.79 -25.37 16.77
C ALA A 918 -1.84 -24.87 15.32
N GLY A 919 -0.77 -24.25 14.84
CA GLY A 919 -0.78 -23.59 13.54
C GLY A 919 0.58 -23.25 12.93
N ILE A 920 0.54 -22.39 11.93
CA ILE A 920 1.69 -21.81 11.23
C ILE A 920 1.60 -20.29 11.41
N ILE A 921 2.74 -19.68 11.75
CA ILE A 921 2.97 -18.25 11.56
C ILE A 921 4.01 -18.09 10.46
N THR A 922 3.74 -17.19 9.54
CA THR A 922 4.63 -16.78 8.46
C THR A 922 5.01 -15.33 8.70
N PHE A 923 6.31 -15.03 8.71
CA PHE A 923 6.81 -13.68 8.93
C PHE A 923 8.12 -13.43 8.17
N SER A 924 8.39 -12.18 7.82
CA SER A 924 9.70 -11.72 7.35
C SER A 924 10.37 -10.87 8.42
N THR A 925 11.69 -10.66 8.30
CA THR A 925 12.46 -9.88 9.29
C THR A 925 13.47 -8.96 8.63
N SER A 926 13.69 -7.78 9.20
CA SER A 926 14.78 -6.86 8.82
C SER A 926 15.36 -6.16 10.05
N ILE A 927 16.51 -5.49 9.89
CA ILE A 927 17.27 -4.92 11.01
C ILE A 927 17.38 -3.41 10.82
N ILE A 928 16.98 -2.65 11.84
CA ILE A 928 17.30 -1.23 11.96
C ILE A 928 18.44 -1.09 12.95
N LYS A 929 19.65 -0.82 12.42
CA LYS A 929 20.85 -0.62 13.23
C LYS A 929 20.65 0.50 14.24
N ASP A 930 21.11 0.32 15.47
CA ASP A 930 20.97 1.27 16.59
C ASP A 930 19.50 1.65 16.90
N GLY A 931 18.54 0.79 16.51
CA GLY A 931 17.11 1.06 16.60
C GLY A 931 16.57 1.25 18.02
N ILE A 932 17.23 0.68 19.04
CA ILE A 932 16.90 0.94 20.46
C ILE A 932 17.10 2.42 20.80
N GLU A 933 18.21 3.02 20.35
CA GLU A 933 18.47 4.44 20.58
C GLU A 933 17.57 5.32 19.71
N LYS A 934 17.49 5.02 18.40
CA LYS A 934 16.76 5.83 17.40
C LYS A 934 15.26 5.94 17.66
N PHE A 935 14.65 4.94 18.30
CA PHE A 935 13.23 4.94 18.66
C PHE A 935 12.98 4.91 20.18
N ALA A 936 14.04 5.05 20.99
CA ALA A 936 14.00 4.95 22.46
C ALA A 936 13.30 3.68 23.01
N LEU A 937 13.48 2.53 22.34
CA LEU A 937 12.78 1.28 22.66
C LEU A 937 13.17 0.76 24.05
N LYS A 938 12.19 0.61 24.94
CA LYS A 938 12.29 -0.14 26.21
C LYS A 938 11.43 -1.41 26.23
N GLN A 939 10.47 -1.47 25.32
CA GLN A 939 9.54 -2.55 25.03
C GLN A 939 9.32 -2.54 23.52
N PRO A 940 8.76 -3.61 22.92
CA PRO A 940 8.40 -3.59 21.51
C PRO A 940 7.34 -2.52 21.20
N ILE A 941 7.39 -1.95 20.00
CA ILE A 941 6.29 -1.21 19.40
C ILE A 941 5.79 -1.96 18.17
N PHE A 942 4.56 -1.72 17.72
CA PHE A 942 4.03 -2.34 16.51
C PHE A 942 3.05 -1.42 15.79
N LEU A 943 2.93 -1.63 14.48
CA LEU A 943 1.81 -1.17 13.68
C LEU A 943 0.79 -2.33 13.63
N PRO A 944 -0.49 -2.11 13.99
CA PRO A 944 -1.50 -3.16 13.99
C PRO A 944 -1.79 -3.62 12.57
N SER A 945 -2.39 -4.80 12.46
CA SER A 945 -2.82 -5.36 11.19
C SER A 945 -3.74 -4.41 10.40
N PRO A 946 -3.55 -4.30 9.07
CA PRO A 946 -4.58 -3.79 8.18
C PRO A 946 -5.82 -4.71 8.18
N ILE A 947 -5.63 -6.01 8.00
CA ILE A 947 -6.67 -7.02 7.68
C ILE A 947 -7.51 -7.52 8.88
N ASP A 948 -7.57 -6.75 9.98
CA ASP A 948 -8.32 -7.12 11.19
C ASP A 948 -9.85 -6.92 11.02
N PRO A 949 -10.70 -7.87 11.47
CA PRO A 949 -12.15 -7.82 11.27
C PRO A 949 -12.84 -6.69 12.07
N LEU A 950 -13.16 -5.58 11.40
CA LEU A 950 -13.75 -4.38 12.02
C LEU A 950 -15.24 -4.52 12.42
N TYR A 951 -15.49 -4.86 13.68
CA TYR A 951 -16.84 -4.86 14.27
C TYR A 951 -17.33 -3.46 14.65
N SER A 952 -17.92 -2.74 13.68
CA SER A 952 -18.39 -1.36 13.83
C SER A 952 -19.62 -1.12 14.73
N ALA A 953 -20.25 -2.17 15.27
CA ALA A 953 -21.43 -2.06 16.14
C ALA A 953 -21.22 -2.87 17.43
N LYS A 954 -21.32 -2.20 18.58
CA LYS A 954 -20.96 -2.74 19.90
C LYS A 954 -21.98 -2.35 20.98
N VAL A 955 -22.10 -3.18 22.02
CA VAL A 955 -22.65 -2.77 23.33
C VAL A 955 -21.46 -2.54 24.25
N ILE A 956 -21.40 -1.38 24.90
CA ILE A 956 -20.27 -0.98 25.76
C ILE A 956 -20.72 -1.00 27.22
N PHE A 957 -19.89 -1.57 28.08
CA PHE A 957 -20.08 -1.68 29.52
C PHE A 957 -19.00 -0.87 30.21
N GLU A 958 -19.39 -0.01 31.14
CA GLU A 958 -18.48 0.79 31.97
C GLU A 958 -18.14 0.06 33.27
N GLY A 959 -16.97 0.38 33.83
CA GLY A 959 -16.52 -0.07 35.14
C GLY A 959 -15.58 0.95 35.77
N ILE A 960 -15.57 1.00 37.10
CA ILE A 960 -14.82 1.98 37.91
C ILE A 960 -14.06 1.29 39.05
N SER A 961 -13.14 2.00 39.70
CA SER A 961 -12.32 1.51 40.83
C SER A 961 -13.12 1.28 42.14
N VAL A 962 -14.30 0.68 42.08
CA VAL A 962 -15.14 0.29 43.22
C VAL A 962 -15.62 -1.13 42.99
N ASP A 963 -15.41 -2.06 43.92
CA ASP A 963 -15.83 -3.47 43.75
C ASP A 963 -17.32 -3.67 44.09
N TYR A 964 -18.22 -3.06 43.32
CA TYR A 964 -19.66 -3.07 43.60
C TYR A 964 -20.37 -4.39 43.24
N HIS A 965 -19.71 -5.30 42.53
CA HIS A 965 -20.14 -6.71 42.43
C HIS A 965 -19.67 -7.57 43.61
N GLY A 966 -18.65 -7.11 44.37
CA GLY A 966 -18.11 -7.77 45.55
C GLY A 966 -18.50 -7.09 46.87
N ASP A 967 -17.53 -6.55 47.60
CA ASP A 967 -17.72 -5.97 48.94
C ASP A 967 -18.09 -4.46 48.95
N GLY A 968 -18.15 -3.82 47.78
CA GLY A 968 -18.44 -2.39 47.61
C GLY A 968 -17.26 -1.46 47.92
N LYS A 969 -16.05 -2.00 48.12
CA LYS A 969 -14.87 -1.23 48.52
C LYS A 969 -14.37 -0.30 47.41
N GLN A 970 -14.03 0.93 47.81
CA GLN A 970 -13.33 1.91 46.99
C GLN A 970 -11.83 1.60 46.89
N TYR A 971 -11.31 1.64 45.66
CA TYR A 971 -9.88 1.60 45.33
C TYR A 971 -9.48 2.96 44.72
N ASN A 972 -8.20 3.31 44.75
CA ASN A 972 -7.71 4.61 44.25
C ASN A 972 -7.01 4.43 42.90
N MET A 973 -7.64 4.91 41.82
CA MET A 973 -7.13 4.88 40.43
C MET A 973 -6.78 3.47 39.92
N ASP A 974 -7.43 2.44 40.48
CA ASP A 974 -7.18 1.04 40.13
C ASP A 974 -7.93 0.68 38.83
N ALA A 975 -7.17 0.60 37.74
CA ALA A 975 -7.66 0.21 36.42
C ALA A 975 -8.02 -1.27 36.32
N THR A 976 -7.40 -2.14 37.13
CA THR A 976 -7.67 -3.59 37.14
C THR A 976 -9.02 -3.87 37.78
N VAL A 977 -9.35 -3.19 38.88
CA VAL A 977 -10.69 -3.22 39.49
C VAL A 977 -11.71 -2.65 38.51
N ALA A 978 -11.43 -1.51 37.88
CA ALA A 978 -12.32 -0.90 36.88
C ALA A 978 -12.61 -1.83 35.70
N TYR A 979 -11.58 -2.47 35.13
CA TYR A 979 -11.73 -3.49 34.09
C TYR A 979 -12.59 -4.66 34.59
N LYS A 980 -12.32 -5.20 35.78
CA LYS A 980 -13.09 -6.30 36.37
C LYS A 980 -14.57 -5.95 36.54
N GLN A 981 -14.91 -4.73 36.94
CA GLN A 981 -16.31 -4.30 37.02
C GLN A 981 -16.99 -4.18 35.64
N ALA A 982 -16.28 -3.67 34.62
CA ALA A 982 -16.80 -3.60 33.24
C ALA A 982 -17.06 -5.00 32.67
N ALA A 983 -16.16 -5.94 32.93
CA ALA A 983 -16.31 -7.34 32.56
C ALA A 983 -17.42 -8.06 33.35
N LEU A 984 -17.59 -7.83 34.65
CA LEU A 984 -18.70 -8.40 35.43
C LEU A 984 -20.07 -7.87 34.97
N ASN A 985 -20.14 -6.58 34.60
CA ASN A 985 -21.32 -6.00 33.93
C ASN A 985 -21.65 -6.73 32.61
N ALA A 986 -20.64 -6.97 31.78
CA ALA A 986 -20.77 -7.71 30.52
C ALA A 986 -21.17 -9.19 30.72
N ILE A 987 -20.58 -9.87 31.70
CA ILE A 987 -20.91 -11.26 32.07
C ILE A 987 -22.36 -11.35 32.56
N ALA A 988 -22.80 -10.47 33.46
CA ALA A 988 -24.17 -10.45 33.95
C ALA A 988 -25.20 -10.23 32.83
N TYR A 989 -24.88 -9.35 31.86
CA TYR A 989 -25.69 -9.09 30.67
C TYR A 989 -25.82 -10.34 29.77
N LEU A 990 -24.69 -10.96 29.42
CA LEU A 990 -24.66 -12.18 28.61
C LEU A 990 -25.37 -13.36 29.30
N THR A 991 -25.15 -13.53 30.60
CA THR A 991 -25.80 -14.58 31.42
C THR A 991 -27.33 -14.42 31.46
N ARG A 992 -27.82 -13.16 31.41
CA ARG A 992 -29.25 -12.84 31.38
C ARG A 992 -29.92 -13.18 30.04
N ILE A 993 -29.14 -13.23 28.96
CA ILE A 993 -29.55 -13.65 27.60
C ILE A 993 -29.40 -15.17 27.43
N GLY A 994 -28.35 -15.79 27.98
CA GLY A 994 -28.11 -17.23 27.92
C GLY A 994 -26.66 -17.65 27.64
N TYR A 995 -25.69 -16.73 27.72
CA TYR A 995 -24.31 -16.98 27.26
C TYR A 995 -23.26 -17.06 28.38
N ASN A 996 -22.36 -18.04 28.23
CA ASN A 996 -21.27 -18.38 29.14
C ASN A 996 -19.93 -18.41 28.34
N LEU A 997 -18.77 -18.29 29.02
CA LEU A 997 -17.40 -18.52 28.49
C LEU A 997 -17.06 -17.85 27.14
N LEU A 998 -17.65 -16.69 26.82
CA LEU A 998 -17.48 -16.02 25.52
C LEU A 998 -16.35 -14.97 25.48
N LEU A 999 -16.13 -14.25 26.59
CA LEU A 999 -15.36 -12.98 26.57
C LEU A 999 -13.87 -13.12 26.27
N SER A 1000 -13.23 -14.25 26.61
CA SER A 1000 -11.80 -14.46 26.32
C SER A 1000 -11.52 -14.82 24.85
N ALA A 1001 -12.54 -15.29 24.12
CA ALA A 1001 -12.43 -15.86 22.77
C ALA A 1001 -12.98 -14.93 21.68
N ALA A 1002 -14.12 -14.28 21.95
CA ALA A 1002 -14.67 -13.28 21.05
C ALA A 1002 -13.76 -12.05 21.00
N PRO A 1003 -13.62 -11.37 19.84
CA PRO A 1003 -12.81 -10.16 19.70
C PRO A 1003 -13.52 -8.94 20.31
N ILE A 1004 -13.71 -8.99 21.63
CA ILE A 1004 -14.13 -7.84 22.43
C ILE A 1004 -13.01 -6.80 22.48
N GLU A 1005 -13.38 -5.55 22.67
CA GLU A 1005 -12.44 -4.46 22.89
C GLU A 1005 -12.55 -3.97 24.34
N SER A 1006 -11.44 -3.48 24.89
CA SER A 1006 -11.45 -2.72 26.13
C SER A 1006 -10.63 -1.43 26.00
N HIS A 1007 -11.10 -0.37 26.64
CA HIS A 1007 -10.39 0.91 26.68
C HIS A 1007 -10.34 1.45 28.09
N VAL A 1008 -9.12 1.79 28.53
CA VAL A 1008 -8.90 2.66 29.68
C VAL A 1008 -9.35 4.07 29.28
N GLY A 1009 -10.53 4.48 29.74
CA GLY A 1009 -11.15 5.76 29.37
C GLY A 1009 -10.59 6.93 30.17
N ALA A 1010 -10.27 6.74 31.45
CA ALA A 1010 -9.68 7.76 32.31
C ALA A 1010 -8.82 7.16 33.43
N LEU A 1011 -7.67 7.79 33.71
CA LEU A 1011 -6.77 7.49 34.83
C LEU A 1011 -6.46 8.75 35.68
N VAL A 1012 -7.37 9.73 35.71
CA VAL A 1012 -7.15 11.01 36.43
C VAL A 1012 -8.29 11.42 37.37
N ASP A 1013 -9.51 10.90 37.18
CA ASP A 1013 -10.72 11.35 37.87
C ASP A 1013 -10.89 10.72 39.27
N SER A 1014 -10.00 11.14 40.18
CA SER A 1014 -9.93 10.62 41.56
C SER A 1014 -11.30 10.59 42.27
N PRO A 1015 -11.69 9.46 42.88
CA PRO A 1015 -10.87 8.27 43.17
C PRO A 1015 -10.84 7.19 42.08
N ASN A 1016 -11.55 7.36 40.96
CA ASN A 1016 -11.85 6.28 40.03
C ASN A 1016 -11.03 6.34 38.73
N ALA A 1017 -10.33 5.26 38.42
CA ALA A 1017 -10.09 4.92 37.02
C ALA A 1017 -11.43 4.53 36.38
N CYS A 1018 -11.58 4.83 35.08
CA CYS A 1018 -12.72 4.37 34.27
C CYS A 1018 -12.20 3.47 33.16
N VAL A 1019 -12.75 2.28 33.04
CA VAL A 1019 -12.47 1.31 31.98
C VAL A 1019 -13.79 0.90 31.32
N THR A 1020 -13.74 0.69 30.02
CA THR A 1020 -14.87 0.20 29.23
C THR A 1020 -14.54 -1.14 28.60
N LEU A 1021 -15.56 -1.99 28.42
CA LEU A 1021 -15.48 -3.25 27.68
C LEU A 1021 -16.62 -3.30 26.65
N ALA A 1022 -16.30 -3.56 25.40
CA ALA A 1022 -17.20 -3.46 24.26
C ALA A 1022 -17.41 -4.84 23.60
N ILE A 1023 -18.64 -5.36 23.68
CA ILE A 1023 -19.05 -6.59 23.00
C ILE A 1023 -19.50 -6.25 21.57
N PRO A 1024 -18.86 -6.81 20.52
CA PRO A 1024 -19.30 -6.62 19.14
C PRO A 1024 -20.63 -7.34 18.88
N THR A 1025 -21.68 -6.60 18.49
CA THR A 1025 -23.02 -7.18 18.29
C THR A 1025 -23.10 -8.06 17.04
N GLY A 1026 -22.22 -7.82 16.06
CA GLY A 1026 -22.18 -8.56 14.79
C GLY A 1026 -21.76 -10.03 14.89
N ILE A 1027 -21.34 -10.51 16.06
CA ILE A 1027 -20.96 -11.92 16.28
C ILE A 1027 -22.15 -12.83 16.60
N PHE A 1028 -23.31 -12.25 16.93
CA PHE A 1028 -24.51 -12.99 17.32
C PHE A 1028 -25.46 -13.16 16.14
N THR A 1029 -26.02 -14.36 16.01
CA THR A 1029 -27.08 -14.68 15.02
C THR A 1029 -28.45 -14.08 15.37
N HIS A 1030 -28.57 -13.45 16.55
CA HIS A 1030 -29.78 -12.80 17.03
C HIS A 1030 -29.47 -11.45 17.71
N ASP A 1031 -30.48 -10.60 17.80
CA ASP A 1031 -30.33 -9.24 18.33
C ASP A 1031 -30.28 -9.21 19.87
N ILE A 1032 -29.07 -9.01 20.40
CA ILE A 1032 -28.77 -8.89 21.84
C ILE A 1032 -29.04 -7.50 22.43
N LEU A 1033 -29.52 -6.50 21.67
CA LEU A 1033 -29.66 -5.11 22.16
C LEU A 1033 -30.75 -4.95 23.25
N PRO A 1034 -30.63 -3.96 24.16
CA PRO A 1034 -31.64 -3.67 25.17
C PRO A 1034 -32.99 -3.27 24.56
N LYS A 1035 -34.08 -3.80 25.13
CA LYS A 1035 -35.46 -3.59 24.66
C LYS A 1035 -36.38 -3.14 25.81
N PRO A 1036 -37.42 -2.33 25.54
CA PRO A 1036 -38.41 -1.94 26.56
C PRO A 1036 -39.10 -3.14 27.23
N GLU A 1037 -39.26 -4.25 26.50
CA GLU A 1037 -39.81 -5.52 26.99
C GLU A 1037 -38.80 -6.38 27.78
N GLY A 1038 -37.52 -5.96 27.87
CA GLY A 1038 -36.45 -6.70 28.54
C GLY A 1038 -35.87 -7.87 27.73
N PHE A 1039 -35.01 -8.67 28.38
CA PHE A 1039 -34.38 -9.85 27.77
C PHE A 1039 -35.16 -11.15 28.06
N THR A 1040 -35.54 -11.84 26.99
CA THR A 1040 -35.92 -13.25 27.05
C THR A 1040 -34.64 -14.09 27.14
N LYS A 1041 -34.44 -14.79 28.26
CA LYS A 1041 -33.34 -15.77 28.36
C LYS A 1041 -33.65 -16.94 27.44
N GLN A 1042 -32.69 -17.30 26.60
CA GLN A 1042 -32.72 -18.51 25.78
C GLN A 1042 -31.78 -19.55 26.39
N ASP A 1043 -31.97 -20.81 26.00
CA ASP A 1043 -31.06 -21.89 26.34
C ASP A 1043 -30.16 -22.17 25.13
N PHE A 1044 -28.87 -21.89 25.29
CA PHE A 1044 -27.84 -22.19 24.30
C PHE A 1044 -26.97 -23.38 24.75
N GLY A 1045 -27.35 -24.11 25.80
CA GLY A 1045 -26.51 -25.13 26.42
C GLY A 1045 -25.41 -24.53 27.28
N GLN A 1046 -24.28 -25.24 27.37
CA GLN A 1046 -23.17 -24.91 28.27
C GLN A 1046 -21.81 -25.31 27.71
N CYS A 1047 -20.75 -24.77 28.32
CA CYS A 1047 -19.38 -25.26 28.15
C CYS A 1047 -19.21 -26.72 28.61
N ALA A 1048 -18.17 -27.38 28.11
CA ALA A 1048 -17.70 -28.63 28.67
C ALA A 1048 -17.22 -28.41 30.11
N ILE A 1049 -17.65 -29.30 31.00
CA ILE A 1049 -17.39 -29.29 32.44
C ILE A 1049 -16.66 -30.58 32.85
N ARG A 1050 -16.31 -30.70 34.12
CA ARG A 1050 -15.56 -31.84 34.67
C ARG A 1050 -16.42 -33.11 34.62
N SER A 1051 -15.82 -34.29 34.41
CA SER A 1051 -16.57 -35.56 34.46
C SER A 1051 -17.12 -35.89 35.86
N ASP A 1052 -16.63 -35.24 36.91
CA ASP A 1052 -17.19 -35.30 38.27
C ASP A 1052 -18.43 -34.40 38.47
N GLY A 1053 -18.88 -33.70 37.41
CA GLY A 1053 -20.14 -32.94 37.40
C GLY A 1053 -20.09 -31.59 38.13
N ILE A 1054 -18.91 -31.17 38.58
CA ILE A 1054 -18.69 -29.86 39.20
C ILE A 1054 -18.56 -28.80 38.09
N VAL A 1055 -19.24 -27.66 38.30
CA VAL A 1055 -19.35 -26.48 37.44
C VAL A 1055 -18.90 -25.26 38.21
#